data_AF-A0A2R6PT11-F1
#
_entry.id   AF-A0A2R6PT11-F1
#
_cell.length_a   1.000
_cell.length_b   1.000
_cell.length_c   1.000
_cell.angle_alpha   90.00
_cell.angle_beta   90.00
_cell.angle_gamma   90.00
#
_symmetry.space_group_name_H-M   'P 1'
#
loop_
_entity.id
_entity.type
_entity.pdbx_description
1 polymer ?
#
loop_
_entity_poly.entity_id
_entity_poly.type
_entity_poly.pdbx_seq_one_letter_code
_entity_poly.pdbx_strand_id
1 'polypeptide(L)'
;MAPSTKFSGWWATDTRKGTPVVVTMENPNYSVVEIDGPDAAFRPVDKDRGKNAKQFTWVLLLKAHQAVGCLAWLGNALWALFGTVKKRLIFGQGVTMESEKSGKGRVLYRVILGVLVTALAFLAFEVVAHFKGWLYFQNHNMHIPQSLEIQGWLHTLYVAWLGFRADYIAPLIQSLSTFCVVLFMIQSADRLILCLGCFWIKYKKIKPQIEGDPFKSDDLEGSVGDYPMVLVQIPMCNEREVYEQSISAVCQLDWPKERLLIQVLDDSDDESIQWLIKGEVFKWSQKGVNIIYRHRLVRTGYKAGNLKSAMNCDYVKAYEFVAIFDADFQPNPDFLKHTIPHFKDNPELGLVQARWAFVNKDENLLTRLQNINLCFHFEVEQQVNGVFLNFFGFNGTAGVWRIKTLEESGGWLERTTVEDMDIAVRAHLNGWKFIFLNDVKVLCEVPESYEAYKKQQHRWHSGPMQLFRLCLPAIITSKISFWKKANIILLFFLLRKLILPFYSFTLFCIILPLTMFVPEAELPIWVICYVPVFMSFLSILPAPRSFPFIAPYLLFENTMSVTKFNAMVCGLFQLGSSYEWVVTKKAGRASEPDLLAVAERESKAMNHPQLYRGASDSELTELNNLKEHQEAVVPKLAVKKTNKIFKKELALAFLLLTAALRSLLSAQGVHFYFLLFQGVSFLLVGLDLIGEQVN
;
A
#
# COMPACT_ATOMS: atom_id res chain seq x y z
N MET A 1 58.29 36.59 38.47
CA MET A 1 57.41 37.71 38.87
C MET A 1 55.98 37.29 38.64
N ALA A 2 55.23 37.21 39.75
CA ALA A 2 53.79 36.93 39.85
C ALA A 2 52.98 38.20 39.50
N PRO A 3 51.62 38.23 39.50
CA PRO A 3 50.66 37.48 40.35
C PRO A 3 49.68 36.61 39.53
N SER A 4 49.11 35.48 39.94
CA SER A 4 48.77 34.83 41.22
C SER A 4 47.84 35.60 42.17
N THR A 5 46.59 35.17 42.25
CA THR A 5 45.79 34.88 43.47
C THR A 5 44.39 34.44 43.05
N LYS A 6 43.72 33.40 43.54
CA LYS A 6 44.01 32.29 44.47
C LYS A 6 42.77 31.37 44.42
N PHE A 7 43.01 30.04 44.43
CA PHE A 7 42.43 29.00 45.31
C PHE A 7 40.93 29.02 45.67
N SER A 8 40.20 27.90 45.87
CA SER A 8 40.41 26.45 45.72
C SER A 8 39.22 25.74 46.38
N GLY A 9 39.00 24.47 46.03
CA GLY A 9 38.25 23.50 46.84
C GLY A 9 36.81 23.40 46.37
N TRP A 10 36.33 22.26 45.89
CA TRP A 10 36.41 20.93 46.49
C TRP A 10 35.99 19.96 45.38
N TRP A 11 36.57 18.78 45.26
CA TRP A 11 35.97 17.51 44.74
C TRP A 11 37.13 16.58 44.38
N ALA A 12 37.66 15.89 45.39
CA ALA A 12 38.37 14.64 45.22
C ALA A 12 37.64 13.60 46.09
N THR A 13 37.01 12.65 45.39
CA THR A 13 36.83 11.23 45.70
C THR A 13 36.92 10.78 47.16
N ASP A 14 35.82 10.21 47.67
CA ASP A 14 35.91 8.88 48.28
C ASP A 14 34.59 8.07 48.18
N THR A 15 34.71 6.81 48.53
CA THR A 15 34.07 5.60 47.99
C THR A 15 32.75 5.15 48.67
N ARG A 16 31.93 4.43 47.88
CA ARG A 16 30.87 3.44 48.18
C ARG A 16 30.25 3.38 49.60
N LYS A 17 28.91 3.49 49.67
CA LYS A 17 27.98 2.48 50.23
C LYS A 17 26.52 2.88 49.96
N GLY A 18 25.72 1.93 49.49
CA GLY A 18 24.29 2.11 49.23
C GLY A 18 23.43 1.93 50.48
N THR A 19 22.26 2.57 50.47
CA THR A 19 21.14 2.26 51.36
C THR A 19 19.83 2.37 50.56
N PRO A 20 18.92 1.38 50.67
CA PRO A 20 17.69 1.32 49.88
C PRO A 20 16.62 2.22 50.50
N VAL A 21 15.91 2.99 49.67
CA VAL A 21 14.71 3.71 50.10
C VAL A 21 13.55 2.71 50.11
N VAL A 22 13.16 2.29 51.31
CA VAL A 22 11.97 1.49 51.57
C VAL A 22 10.74 2.39 51.40
N VAL A 23 9.90 2.09 50.42
CA VAL A 23 8.56 2.66 50.30
C VAL A 23 7.61 1.74 51.07
N THR A 24 7.23 2.14 52.27
CA THR A 24 6.15 1.51 53.02
C THR A 24 4.80 1.88 52.38
N MET A 25 4.13 0.91 51.76
CA MET A 25 2.70 1.01 51.45
C MET A 25 1.91 0.61 52.70
N GLU A 26 1.26 1.58 53.34
CA GLU A 26 0.17 1.29 54.28
C GLU A 26 -1.12 1.08 53.49
N ASN A 27 -1.68 -0.12 53.61
CA ASN A 27 -3.04 -0.45 53.22
C ASN A 27 -3.89 -0.46 54.50
N PRO A 28 -5.09 0.13 54.52
CA PRO A 28 -6.19 -0.67 55.05
C PRO A 28 -7.55 -0.47 54.35
N ASN A 29 -8.19 -1.62 54.10
CA ASN A 29 -9.62 -1.91 54.26
C ASN A 29 -10.65 -1.01 53.57
N TYR A 30 -11.13 -1.46 52.41
CA TYR A 30 -12.50 -1.16 51.96
C TYR A 30 -13.48 -2.18 52.56
N SER A 31 -14.27 -1.74 53.53
CA SER A 31 -15.45 -2.45 54.02
C SER A 31 -16.60 -2.29 53.01
N VAL A 32 -17.13 -3.42 52.54
CA VAL A 32 -18.42 -3.51 51.85
C VAL A 32 -19.51 -3.15 52.87
N VAL A 33 -20.31 -2.13 52.56
CA VAL A 33 -21.53 -1.80 53.31
C VAL A 33 -22.70 -1.89 52.33
N GLU A 34 -23.49 -2.94 52.50
CA GLU A 34 -24.86 -3.06 52.00
C GLU A 34 -25.74 -1.99 52.65
N ILE A 35 -26.61 -1.34 51.86
CA ILE A 35 -27.74 -0.57 52.37
C ILE A 35 -28.97 -0.90 51.53
N ASP A 36 -29.89 -1.66 52.13
CA ASP A 36 -31.30 -1.79 51.77
C ASP A 36 -32.05 -0.45 51.97
N GLY A 37 -33.11 -0.19 51.17
CA GLY A 37 -33.98 1.01 51.27
C GLY A 37 -34.98 0.98 52.44
N PRO A 38 -36.08 1.78 52.47
CA PRO A 38 -36.55 2.86 51.59
C PRO A 38 -36.98 4.17 52.32
N ASP A 39 -37.45 5.15 51.52
CA ASP A 39 -38.36 6.28 51.80
C ASP A 39 -37.92 7.65 52.41
N ALA A 40 -38.33 8.67 51.64
CA ALA A 40 -38.86 10.00 51.99
C ALA A 40 -37.95 11.24 52.20
N ALA A 41 -38.34 12.27 51.42
CA ALA A 41 -38.36 13.72 51.72
C ALA A 41 -37.27 14.64 51.12
N PHE A 42 -37.77 15.56 50.28
CA PHE A 42 -37.14 16.64 49.50
C PHE A 42 -36.28 17.66 50.29
N ARG A 43 -35.22 18.17 49.64
CA ARG A 43 -34.98 19.61 49.26
C ARG A 43 -33.69 19.77 48.42
N PRO A 44 -33.64 20.69 47.42
CA PRO A 44 -32.44 20.92 46.62
C PRO A 44 -31.54 21.98 47.28
N VAL A 45 -30.24 21.71 47.37
CA VAL A 45 -29.20 22.67 47.77
C VAL A 45 -28.24 22.84 46.59
N ASP A 46 -28.03 24.10 46.20
CA ASP A 46 -27.13 24.54 45.14
C ASP A 46 -25.73 23.94 45.30
N LYS A 47 -25.24 23.25 44.25
CA LYS A 47 -23.88 22.71 44.20
C LYS A 47 -22.98 23.60 43.35
N ASP A 48 -22.19 24.37 44.07
CA ASP A 48 -21.02 25.10 43.58
C ASP A 48 -20.05 24.16 42.83
N ARG A 49 -19.68 24.53 41.60
CA ARG A 49 -18.82 23.74 40.70
C ARG A 49 -17.34 24.11 40.91
N GLY A 50 -16.81 23.83 42.10
CA GLY A 50 -15.37 23.88 42.36
C GLY A 50 -14.64 22.67 41.75
N LYS A 51 -14.26 22.73 40.48
CA LYS A 51 -13.44 21.68 39.84
C LYS A 51 -11.98 21.77 40.33
N ASN A 52 -11.48 20.62 40.75
CA ASN A 52 -10.22 20.40 41.45
C ASN A 52 -9.00 20.68 40.55
N ALA A 53 -8.41 21.88 40.68
CA ALA A 53 -7.23 22.31 39.90
C ALA A 53 -6.06 21.31 39.95
N LYS A 54 -5.91 20.58 41.07
CA LYS A 54 -4.85 19.58 41.27
C LYS A 54 -4.95 18.37 40.33
N GLN A 55 -6.16 17.95 39.97
CA GLN A 55 -6.36 16.86 38.99
C GLN A 55 -5.95 17.28 37.58
N PHE A 56 -6.20 18.54 37.21
CA PHE A 56 -5.83 19.06 35.90
C PHE A 56 -4.30 19.21 35.77
N THR A 57 -3.63 19.66 36.84
CA THR A 57 -2.16 19.72 36.90
C THR A 57 -1.52 18.34 36.79
N TRP A 58 -2.11 17.33 37.43
CA TRP A 58 -1.63 15.94 37.37
C TRP A 58 -1.76 15.33 35.97
N VAL A 59 -2.87 15.58 35.28
CA VAL A 59 -3.06 15.13 33.88
C VAL A 59 -2.08 15.83 32.93
N LEU A 60 -1.82 17.12 33.14
CA LEU A 60 -0.83 17.88 32.36
C LEU A 60 0.59 17.37 32.59
N LEU A 61 0.96 17.06 33.84
CA LEU A 61 2.24 16.47 34.19
C LEU A 61 2.42 15.07 33.59
N LEU A 62 1.37 14.24 33.59
CA LEU A 62 1.39 12.91 32.96
C LEU A 62 1.56 13.01 31.44
N LYS A 63 0.89 13.97 30.79
CA LYS A 63 1.05 14.24 29.36
C LYS A 63 2.43 14.80 29.02
N ALA A 64 3.01 15.64 29.88
CA ALA A 64 4.37 16.14 29.74
C ALA A 64 5.40 15.01 29.91
N HIS A 65 5.21 14.11 30.88
CA HIS A 65 6.08 12.97 31.11
C HIS A 65 5.99 11.94 29.97
N GLN A 66 4.79 11.74 29.39
CA GLN A 66 4.62 10.97 28.15
C GLN A 66 5.30 11.64 26.95
N ALA A 67 5.25 12.98 26.84
CA ALA A 67 5.93 13.71 25.78
C ALA A 67 7.45 13.63 25.89
N VAL A 68 8.01 13.73 27.11
CA VAL A 68 9.45 13.55 27.37
C VAL A 68 9.89 12.10 27.10
N GLY A 69 9.08 11.12 27.48
CA GLY A 69 9.30 9.71 27.12
C GLY A 69 9.27 9.49 25.60
N CYS A 70 8.39 10.19 24.88
CA CYS A 70 8.31 10.15 23.41
C CYS A 70 9.54 10.81 22.75
N LEU A 71 10.06 11.91 23.32
CA LEU A 71 11.29 12.57 22.85
C LEU A 71 12.54 11.74 23.11
N ALA A 72 12.65 11.08 24.27
CA ALA A 72 13.73 10.16 24.59
C ALA A 72 13.68 8.89 23.72
N TRP A 73 12.47 8.39 23.44
CA TRP A 73 12.24 7.30 22.48
C TRP A 73 12.64 7.72 21.06
N LEU A 74 12.27 8.92 20.61
CA LEU A 74 12.71 9.48 19.32
C LEU A 74 14.24 9.59 19.23
N GLY A 75 14.91 10.04 20.29
CA GLY A 75 16.37 10.11 20.35
C GLY A 75 17.05 8.75 20.25
N ASN A 76 16.57 7.75 21.00
CA ASN A 76 17.07 6.38 20.93
C ASN A 76 16.74 5.70 19.59
N ALA A 77 15.56 5.95 19.04
CA ALA A 77 15.15 5.47 17.73
C ALA A 77 16.05 6.06 16.64
N LEU A 78 16.33 7.37 16.68
CA LEU A 78 17.26 8.04 15.76
C LEU A 78 18.68 7.48 15.89
N TRP A 79 19.19 7.28 17.11
CA TRP A 79 20.52 6.70 17.33
C TRP A 79 20.62 5.26 16.86
N ALA A 80 19.60 4.44 17.11
CA ALA A 80 19.49 3.09 16.57
C ALA A 80 19.43 3.11 15.04
N LEU A 81 18.71 4.07 14.44
CA LEU A 81 18.67 4.30 13.01
C LEU A 81 20.04 4.63 12.44
N PHE A 82 20.75 5.60 13.03
CA PHE A 82 22.13 5.92 12.64
C PHE A 82 23.07 4.72 12.81
N GLY A 83 22.89 3.92 13.86
CA GLY A 83 23.62 2.67 14.08
C GLY A 83 23.38 1.64 12.97
N THR A 84 22.13 1.45 12.57
CA THR A 84 21.74 0.54 11.48
C THR A 84 22.23 1.04 10.12
N VAL A 85 22.09 2.35 9.85
CA VAL A 85 22.60 3.01 8.64
C VAL A 85 24.13 2.86 8.55
N LYS A 86 24.84 3.11 9.65
CA LYS A 86 26.30 2.95 9.74
C LYS A 86 26.73 1.49 9.52
N LYS A 87 26.03 0.53 10.13
CA LYS A 87 26.26 -0.90 9.90
C LYS A 87 26.07 -1.27 8.42
N ARG A 88 25.02 -0.76 7.76
CA ARG A 88 24.72 -1.05 6.35
C ARG A 88 25.71 -0.41 5.36
N LEU A 89 26.13 0.83 5.60
CA LEU A 89 27.07 1.54 4.72
C LEU A 89 28.53 1.08 4.88
N ILE A 90 28.94 0.67 6.08
CA ILE A 90 30.36 0.39 6.39
C ILE A 90 30.69 -1.11 6.37
N PHE A 91 29.79 -1.99 6.82
CA PHE A 91 30.16 -3.41 7.02
C PHE A 91 29.87 -4.33 5.83
N GLY A 92 29.06 -3.93 4.85
CA GLY A 92 28.92 -4.61 3.55
C GLY A 92 28.61 -6.12 3.56
N GLN A 93 28.34 -6.74 4.70
CA GLN A 93 28.12 -8.18 4.81
C GLN A 93 26.68 -8.51 4.41
N GLY A 94 26.51 -9.14 3.25
CA GLY A 94 25.22 -9.71 2.79
C GLY A 94 24.31 -8.77 1.99
N VAL A 95 24.81 -7.62 1.53
CA VAL A 95 24.01 -6.65 0.76
C VAL A 95 24.19 -6.88 -0.74
N THR A 96 23.12 -7.25 -1.44
CA THR A 96 23.10 -7.28 -2.90
C THR A 96 22.69 -5.91 -3.44
N MET A 97 23.58 -5.24 -4.19
CA MET A 97 23.19 -4.05 -4.94
C MET A 97 22.26 -4.45 -6.09
N GLU A 98 21.12 -3.77 -6.24
CA GLU A 98 20.27 -4.00 -7.39
C GLU A 98 20.97 -3.48 -8.67
N SER A 99 21.30 -4.40 -9.57
CA SER A 99 21.75 -4.08 -10.92
C SER A 99 20.52 -3.95 -11.81
N GLU A 100 20.17 -2.73 -12.21
CA GLU A 100 19.06 -2.51 -13.14
C GLU A 100 19.37 -3.18 -14.48
N LYS A 101 18.61 -4.24 -14.81
CA LYS A 101 18.75 -5.01 -16.06
C LYS A 101 18.55 -4.17 -17.33
N SER A 102 17.90 -3.00 -17.24
CA SER A 102 17.57 -2.14 -18.40
C SER A 102 18.49 -0.93 -18.52
N GLY A 103 19.05 -0.71 -19.72
CA GLY A 103 19.94 0.42 -20.05
C GLY A 103 19.34 1.82 -19.83
N LYS A 104 18.00 1.96 -19.80
CA LYS A 104 17.32 3.26 -19.63
C LYS A 104 17.04 3.64 -18.18
N GLY A 105 16.91 2.67 -17.27
CA GLY A 105 16.85 2.95 -15.83
C GLY A 105 18.11 3.67 -15.32
N ARG A 106 19.26 3.34 -15.94
CA ARG A 106 20.54 4.06 -15.78
C ARG A 106 20.47 5.53 -16.21
N VAL A 107 19.63 5.91 -17.18
CA VAL A 107 19.52 7.31 -17.65
C VAL A 107 18.89 8.18 -16.56
N LEU A 108 17.73 7.78 -16.02
CA LEU A 108 17.08 8.53 -14.94
C LEU A 108 18.00 8.65 -13.73
N TYR A 109 18.68 7.57 -13.35
CA TYR A 109 19.67 7.61 -12.27
C TYR A 109 20.83 8.58 -12.56
N ARG A 110 21.39 8.56 -13.77
CA ARG A 110 22.45 9.50 -14.19
C ARG A 110 21.97 10.96 -14.19
N VAL A 111 20.73 11.22 -14.61
CA VAL A 111 20.13 12.56 -14.57
C VAL A 111 20.01 13.03 -13.12
N ILE A 112 19.45 12.20 -12.22
CA ILE A 112 19.35 12.53 -10.79
C ILE A 112 20.74 12.79 -10.19
N LEU A 113 21.73 11.97 -10.53
CA LEU A 113 23.10 12.13 -10.05
C LEU A 113 23.73 13.42 -10.58
N GLY A 114 23.52 13.75 -11.84
CA GLY A 114 23.96 15.02 -12.43
C GLY A 114 23.35 16.23 -11.71
N VAL A 115 22.03 16.19 -11.46
CA VAL A 115 21.34 17.24 -10.69
C VAL A 115 21.89 17.34 -9.26
N LEU A 116 22.16 16.22 -8.59
CA LEU A 116 22.76 16.18 -7.26
C LEU A 116 24.16 16.83 -7.24
N VAL A 117 25.02 16.48 -8.19
CA VAL A 117 26.37 17.05 -8.30
C VAL A 117 26.29 18.56 -8.51
N THR A 118 25.41 19.01 -9.41
CA THR A 118 25.17 20.43 -9.66
C THR A 118 24.62 21.15 -8.41
N ALA A 119 23.68 20.54 -7.68
CA ALA A 119 23.13 21.09 -6.45
C ALA A 119 24.19 21.22 -5.34
N LEU A 120 25.08 20.23 -5.20
CA LEU A 120 26.21 20.30 -4.26
C LEU A 120 27.20 21.38 -4.64
N ALA A 121 27.48 21.55 -5.94
CA ALA A 121 28.35 22.63 -6.43
C ALA A 121 27.77 24.01 -6.13
N PHE A 122 26.46 24.21 -6.35
CA PHE A 122 25.78 25.46 -6.01
C PHE A 122 25.74 25.71 -4.51
N LEU A 123 25.44 24.69 -3.70
CA LEU A 123 25.49 24.82 -2.24
C LEU A 123 26.88 25.23 -1.76
N ALA A 124 27.94 24.60 -2.28
CA ALA A 124 29.31 24.95 -1.92
C ALA A 124 29.64 26.41 -2.29
N PHE A 125 29.22 26.86 -3.48
CA PHE A 125 29.39 28.24 -3.92
C PHE A 125 28.64 29.24 -3.02
N GLU A 126 27.42 28.92 -2.60
CA GLU A 126 26.62 29.76 -1.71
C GLU A 126 27.14 29.78 -0.26
N VAL A 127 27.71 28.67 0.23
CA VAL A 127 28.39 28.64 1.53
C VAL A 127 29.61 29.57 1.50
N VAL A 128 30.40 29.55 0.43
CA VAL A 128 31.51 30.50 0.26
C VAL A 128 31.00 31.94 0.22
N ALA A 129 29.93 32.21 -0.52
CA ALA A 129 29.30 33.53 -0.59
C ALA A 129 28.79 34.00 0.80
N HIS A 130 28.19 33.10 1.58
CA HIS A 130 27.74 33.36 2.95
C HIS A 130 28.90 33.78 3.87
N PHE A 131 30.01 33.04 3.85
CA PHE A 131 31.21 33.39 4.62
C PHE A 131 31.90 34.68 4.13
N LYS A 132 31.69 35.07 2.87
CA LYS A 132 32.16 36.33 2.30
C LYS A 132 31.21 37.51 2.53
N GLY A 133 30.04 37.27 3.15
CA GLY A 133 29.05 38.31 3.45
C GLY A 133 28.22 38.77 2.23
N TRP A 134 28.20 38.01 1.14
CA TRP A 134 27.45 38.32 -0.09
C TRP A 134 25.95 37.98 0.04
N LEU A 135 25.32 38.42 1.14
CA LEU A 135 23.95 38.09 1.53
C LEU A 135 22.91 39.02 0.87
N TYR A 136 22.89 39.07 -0.46
CA TYR A 136 21.98 39.96 -1.21
C TYR A 136 20.50 39.52 -1.16
N PHE A 137 20.22 38.25 -0.83
CA PHE A 137 18.87 37.65 -0.92
C PHE A 137 18.12 37.48 0.41
N GLN A 138 18.64 38.00 1.54
CA GLN A 138 17.84 38.05 2.77
C GLN A 138 16.73 39.12 2.73
N ASN A 139 16.81 40.07 1.78
CA ASN A 139 15.80 41.12 1.60
C ASN A 139 14.85 40.78 0.45
N HIS A 140 13.54 40.92 0.69
CA HIS A 140 12.46 40.72 -0.29
C HIS A 140 12.52 41.69 -1.49
N ASN A 141 13.33 42.75 -1.39
CA ASN A 141 13.63 43.63 -2.50
C ASN A 141 14.98 43.20 -3.07
N MET A 142 14.99 42.58 -4.25
CA MET A 142 16.20 42.21 -5.00
C MET A 142 17.08 43.45 -5.21
N HIS A 143 17.98 43.74 -4.27
CA HIS A 143 18.97 44.79 -4.45
C HIS A 143 20.18 44.16 -5.13
N ILE A 144 20.13 44.08 -6.47
CA ILE A 144 21.31 43.76 -7.26
C ILE A 144 22.31 44.90 -7.02
N PRO A 145 23.51 44.64 -6.46
CA PRO A 145 24.48 45.68 -6.19
C PRO A 145 24.85 46.43 -7.47
N GLN A 146 24.88 47.76 -7.42
CA GLN A 146 25.37 48.58 -8.53
C GLN A 146 26.88 48.32 -8.73
N SER A 147 27.41 48.56 -9.93
CA SER A 147 28.78 48.18 -10.35
C SER A 147 29.91 48.65 -9.39
N LEU A 148 29.66 49.68 -8.59
CA LEU A 148 30.59 50.23 -7.60
C LEU A 148 30.77 49.38 -6.34
N GLU A 149 29.88 48.43 -6.03
CA GLU A 149 29.94 47.58 -4.82
C GLU A 149 30.60 46.21 -5.07
N ILE A 150 30.99 45.93 -6.33
CA ILE A 150 31.48 44.61 -6.75
C ILE A 150 32.97 44.44 -6.44
N GLN A 151 33.28 43.78 -5.32
CA GLN A 151 34.64 43.37 -4.96
C GLN A 151 35.13 42.11 -5.71
N GLY A 152 35.74 42.30 -6.89
CA GLY A 152 36.52 41.28 -7.60
C GLY A 152 35.73 40.32 -8.51
N TRP A 153 36.45 39.52 -9.29
CA TRP A 153 35.89 38.71 -10.39
C TRP A 153 34.89 37.63 -9.93
N LEU A 154 35.12 37.00 -8.77
CA LEU A 154 34.21 36.00 -8.20
C LEU A 154 32.87 36.62 -7.80
N HIS A 155 32.90 37.86 -7.31
CA HIS A 155 31.69 38.59 -6.94
C HIS A 155 30.91 39.02 -8.20
N THR A 156 31.60 39.46 -9.25
CA THR A 156 30.95 39.71 -10.56
C THR A 156 30.26 38.47 -11.12
N LEU A 157 30.93 37.30 -11.05
CA LEU A 157 30.36 36.03 -11.49
C LEU A 157 29.13 35.65 -10.65
N TYR A 158 29.17 35.88 -9.34
CA TYR A 158 28.02 35.66 -8.46
C TYR A 158 26.83 36.54 -8.85
N VAL A 159 27.04 37.85 -9.03
CA VAL A 159 25.97 38.79 -9.44
C VAL A 159 25.41 38.44 -10.83
N ALA A 160 26.28 38.09 -11.79
CA ALA A 160 25.84 37.65 -13.12
C ALA A 160 25.01 36.36 -13.07
N TRP A 161 25.40 35.41 -12.21
CA TRP A 161 24.63 34.20 -11.95
C TRP A 161 23.24 34.52 -11.36
N LEU A 162 23.16 35.45 -10.42
CA LEU A 162 21.88 35.89 -9.82
C LEU A 162 20.94 36.50 -10.86
N GLY A 163 21.46 37.37 -11.73
CA GLY A 163 20.68 37.93 -12.84
C GLY A 163 20.20 36.85 -13.80
N PHE A 164 21.09 35.96 -14.25
CA PHE A 164 20.70 34.84 -15.12
C PHE A 164 19.65 33.92 -14.50
N ARG A 165 19.80 33.62 -13.20
CA ARG A 165 18.86 32.80 -12.44
C ARG A 165 17.47 33.45 -12.36
N ALA A 166 17.41 34.74 -12.04
CA ALA A 166 16.16 35.48 -11.91
C ALA A 166 15.46 35.69 -13.27
N ASP A 167 16.20 36.03 -14.32
CA ASP A 167 15.60 36.41 -15.61
C ASP A 167 15.23 35.20 -16.49
N TYR A 168 15.97 34.08 -16.39
CA TYR A 168 15.79 32.95 -17.30
C TYR A 168 15.36 31.65 -16.63
N ILE A 169 15.91 31.32 -15.44
CA ILE A 169 15.61 30.06 -14.77
C ILE A 169 14.30 30.14 -13.97
N ALA A 170 14.13 31.20 -13.17
CA ALA A 170 12.99 31.34 -12.27
C ALA A 170 11.63 31.37 -13.00
N PRO A 171 11.44 32.10 -14.12
CA PRO A 171 10.14 32.12 -14.81
C PRO A 171 9.74 30.74 -15.36
N LEU A 172 10.72 29.94 -15.82
CA LEU A 172 10.47 28.57 -16.29
C LEU A 172 10.04 27.65 -15.15
N ILE A 173 10.74 27.70 -14.01
CA ILE A 173 10.37 26.93 -12.81
C ILE A 173 9.00 27.37 -12.29
N GLN A 174 8.72 28.68 -12.26
CA GLN A 174 7.45 29.22 -11.80
C GLN A 174 6.27 28.79 -12.69
N SER A 175 6.46 28.79 -14.02
CA SER A 175 5.45 28.33 -14.97
C SER A 175 5.15 26.84 -14.79
N LEU A 176 6.19 26.01 -14.68
CA LEU A 176 6.04 24.57 -14.44
C LEU A 176 5.41 24.28 -13.06
N SER A 177 5.78 25.05 -12.04
CA SER A 177 5.20 25.01 -10.69
C SER A 177 3.71 25.30 -10.73
N THR A 178 3.31 26.41 -11.36
CA THR A 178 1.91 26.80 -11.50
C THR A 178 1.09 25.72 -12.22
N PHE A 179 1.62 25.16 -13.31
CA PHE A 179 1.00 24.05 -14.02
C PHE A 179 0.80 22.82 -13.12
N CYS A 180 1.84 22.39 -12.39
CA CYS A 180 1.75 21.26 -11.48
C CYS A 180 0.80 21.52 -10.30
N VAL A 181 0.73 22.75 -9.79
CA VAL A 181 -0.21 23.15 -8.74
C VAL A 181 -1.65 23.04 -9.22
N VAL A 182 -1.96 23.50 -10.44
CA VAL A 182 -3.30 23.34 -11.01
C VAL A 182 -3.69 21.87 -11.12
N LEU A 183 -2.81 21.02 -11.64
CA LEU A 183 -3.04 19.58 -11.71
C LEU A 183 -3.23 18.94 -10.33
N PHE A 184 -2.44 19.35 -9.34
CA PHE A 184 -2.55 18.89 -7.97
C PHE A 184 -3.90 19.29 -7.35
N MET A 185 -4.39 20.50 -7.63
CA MET A 185 -5.69 20.96 -7.14
C MET A 185 -6.86 20.23 -7.80
N ILE A 186 -6.77 19.92 -9.09
CA ILE A 186 -7.77 19.09 -9.79
C ILE A 186 -7.82 17.69 -9.17
N GLN A 187 -6.67 17.07 -8.93
CA GLN A 187 -6.60 15.76 -8.26
C GLN A 187 -7.16 15.81 -6.83
N SER A 188 -6.85 16.88 -6.09
CA SER A 188 -7.34 17.10 -4.74
C SER A 188 -8.87 17.25 -4.70
N ALA A 189 -9.44 17.93 -5.69
CA ALA A 189 -10.88 18.06 -5.86
C ALA A 189 -11.55 16.71 -6.17
N ASP A 190 -11.02 15.91 -7.09
CA ASP A 190 -11.52 14.53 -7.37
C ASP A 190 -11.53 13.70 -6.08
N ARG A 191 -10.44 13.72 -5.31
CA ARG A 191 -10.35 12.97 -4.05
C ARG A 191 -11.37 13.43 -3.01
N LEU A 192 -11.59 14.74 -2.90
CA LEU A 192 -12.62 15.30 -2.00
C LEU A 192 -14.03 14.88 -2.45
N ILE A 193 -14.33 14.94 -3.74
CA ILE A 193 -15.61 14.51 -4.31
C ILE A 193 -15.86 13.03 -4.02
N LEU A 194 -14.85 12.17 -4.17
CA LEU A 194 -14.94 10.75 -3.81
C LEU A 194 -15.25 10.56 -2.32
N CYS A 195 -14.59 11.31 -1.43
CA CYS A 195 -14.88 11.24 0.01
C CYS A 195 -16.32 11.69 0.33
N LEU A 196 -16.78 12.77 -0.29
CA LEU A 196 -18.16 13.26 -0.14
C LEU A 196 -19.18 12.26 -0.70
N GLY A 197 -18.89 11.63 -1.83
CA GLY A 197 -19.70 10.56 -2.41
C GLY A 197 -19.79 9.35 -1.49
N CYS A 198 -18.68 8.91 -0.90
CA CYS A 198 -18.65 7.81 0.06
C CYS A 198 -19.43 8.17 1.34
N PHE A 199 -19.26 9.40 1.85
CA PHE A 199 -20.06 9.90 2.97
C PHE A 199 -21.56 9.89 2.64
N TRP A 200 -21.95 10.33 1.45
CA TRP A 200 -23.34 10.32 1.01
C TRP A 200 -23.91 8.90 0.90
N ILE A 201 -23.15 7.96 0.33
CA ILE A 201 -23.52 6.53 0.26
C ILE A 201 -23.77 5.98 1.66
N LYS A 202 -22.87 6.25 2.62
CA LYS A 202 -23.02 5.81 4.01
C LYS A 202 -24.21 6.47 4.71
N TYR A 203 -24.38 7.79 4.52
CA TYR A 203 -25.48 8.56 5.10
C TYR A 203 -26.85 8.10 4.59
N LYS A 204 -26.99 7.88 3.29
CA LYS A 204 -28.22 7.40 2.64
C LYS A 204 -28.38 5.88 2.70
N LYS A 205 -27.39 5.15 3.23
CA LYS A 205 -27.34 3.68 3.28
C LYS A 205 -27.58 3.05 1.90
N ILE A 206 -27.00 3.66 0.86
CA ILE A 206 -27.09 3.14 -0.52
C ILE A 206 -26.25 1.87 -0.57
N LYS A 207 -26.91 0.74 -0.78
CA LYS A 207 -26.26 -0.55 -0.95
C LYS A 207 -27.01 -1.36 -2.01
N PRO A 208 -26.31 -2.14 -2.84
CA PRO A 208 -26.95 -3.18 -3.63
C PRO A 208 -27.73 -4.10 -2.68
N GLN A 209 -29.04 -4.24 -2.89
CA GLN A 209 -29.87 -5.16 -2.13
C GLN A 209 -30.20 -6.37 -2.99
N ILE A 210 -30.33 -7.51 -2.33
CA ILE A 210 -30.88 -8.72 -2.90
C ILE A 210 -32.36 -8.71 -2.52
N GLU A 211 -33.26 -8.80 -3.49
CA GLU A 211 -34.70 -8.86 -3.22
C GLU A 211 -35.08 -10.30 -2.81
N GLY A 212 -35.65 -10.44 -1.62
CA GLY A 212 -36.10 -11.73 -1.08
C GLY A 212 -34.96 -12.68 -0.71
N ASP A 213 -35.33 -13.93 -0.40
CA ASP A 213 -34.37 -15.04 -0.37
C ASP A 213 -34.30 -15.61 -1.80
N PRO A 214 -33.22 -15.36 -2.55
CA PRO A 214 -33.15 -15.62 -3.99
C PRO A 214 -33.27 -17.10 -4.34
N PHE A 215 -33.05 -17.99 -3.37
CA PHE A 215 -33.04 -19.45 -3.54
C PHE A 215 -34.01 -20.18 -2.61
N LYS A 216 -34.90 -19.48 -1.89
CA LYS A 216 -36.08 -20.13 -1.29
C LYS A 216 -37.20 -20.18 -2.31
N SER A 217 -37.54 -21.39 -2.75
CA SER A 217 -38.87 -21.72 -3.22
C SER A 217 -39.84 -21.67 -2.04
N ASP A 218 -41.11 -21.26 -2.26
CA ASP A 218 -42.20 -21.45 -1.29
C ASP A 218 -42.52 -22.94 -1.06
N ASP A 219 -41.93 -23.82 -1.88
CA ASP A 219 -41.95 -25.27 -1.70
C ASP A 219 -40.90 -25.68 -0.64
N LEU A 220 -41.35 -26.47 0.35
CA LEU A 220 -40.61 -26.95 1.53
C LEU A 220 -39.34 -27.78 1.22
N GLU A 221 -39.03 -28.00 -0.06
CA GLU A 221 -37.81 -28.62 -0.57
C GLU A 221 -37.21 -27.69 -1.64
N GLY A 222 -36.29 -26.80 -1.25
CA GLY A 222 -35.52 -26.01 -2.21
C GLY A 222 -34.83 -26.93 -3.20
N SER A 223 -35.27 -26.91 -4.46
CA SER A 223 -34.73 -27.82 -5.46
C SER A 223 -33.28 -27.41 -5.78
N VAL A 224 -32.35 -28.37 -5.84
CA VAL A 224 -30.98 -28.15 -6.35
C VAL A 224 -31.01 -27.59 -7.80
N GLY A 225 -32.18 -27.69 -8.46
CA GLY A 225 -32.54 -27.06 -9.73
C GLY A 225 -32.31 -25.56 -9.82
N ASP A 226 -32.55 -24.82 -8.73
CA ASP A 226 -32.65 -23.36 -8.73
C ASP A 226 -31.30 -22.64 -8.60
N TYR A 227 -30.24 -23.39 -8.28
CA TYR A 227 -28.88 -22.86 -8.21
C TYR A 227 -28.22 -22.86 -9.59
N PRO A 228 -27.72 -21.70 -10.08
CA PRO A 228 -27.01 -21.64 -11.35
C PRO A 228 -25.69 -22.39 -11.29
N MET A 229 -25.21 -22.81 -12.47
CA MET A 229 -23.92 -23.49 -12.61
C MET A 229 -22.77 -22.48 -12.47
N VAL A 230 -21.91 -22.68 -11.47
CA VAL A 230 -20.80 -21.77 -11.14
C VAL A 230 -19.44 -22.46 -11.33
N LEU A 231 -18.57 -21.80 -12.08
CA LEU A 231 -17.17 -22.15 -12.25
C LEU A 231 -16.33 -21.32 -11.28
N VAL A 232 -15.33 -21.91 -10.64
CA VAL A 232 -14.34 -21.19 -9.82
C VAL A 232 -12.96 -21.44 -10.41
N GLN A 233 -12.19 -20.38 -10.67
CA GLN A 233 -10.85 -20.46 -11.24
C GLN A 233 -9.81 -19.93 -10.27
N ILE A 234 -8.75 -20.71 -10.06
CA ILE A 234 -7.58 -20.31 -9.28
C ILE A 234 -6.32 -20.40 -10.14
N PRO A 235 -5.88 -19.30 -10.77
CA PRO A 235 -4.58 -19.25 -11.42
C PRO A 235 -3.44 -19.28 -10.40
N MET A 236 -2.47 -20.16 -10.64
CA MET A 236 -1.25 -20.36 -9.84
C MET A 236 -0.02 -20.38 -10.77
N CYS A 237 1.07 -19.75 -10.37
CA CYS A 237 2.42 -19.85 -10.90
C CYS A 237 3.47 -19.78 -9.76
N ASN A 238 3.98 -20.94 -9.34
CA ASN A 238 5.02 -21.13 -8.34
C ASN A 238 4.67 -20.66 -6.91
N GLU A 239 3.40 -20.68 -6.49
CA GLU A 239 2.98 -20.26 -5.15
C GLU A 239 3.01 -21.40 -4.11
N ARG A 240 4.22 -21.80 -3.75
CA ARG A 240 4.47 -22.85 -2.75
C ARG A 240 3.88 -22.54 -1.36
N GLU A 241 3.86 -21.27 -0.96
CA GLU A 241 3.52 -20.89 0.40
C GLU A 241 2.00 -20.78 0.64
N VAL A 242 1.20 -20.63 -0.41
CA VAL A 242 -0.24 -20.31 -0.29
C VAL A 242 -1.17 -21.31 -0.98
N TYR A 243 -0.65 -22.24 -1.80
CA TYR A 243 -1.49 -23.16 -2.58
C TYR A 243 -2.51 -23.94 -1.72
N GLU A 244 -2.07 -24.49 -0.57
CA GLU A 244 -2.95 -25.30 0.28
C GLU A 244 -4.09 -24.45 0.86
N GLN A 245 -3.77 -23.26 1.38
CA GLN A 245 -4.75 -22.35 1.98
C GLN A 245 -5.78 -21.89 0.94
N SER A 246 -5.34 -21.49 -0.24
CA SER A 246 -6.26 -20.99 -1.28
C SER A 246 -7.11 -22.07 -1.92
N ILE A 247 -6.57 -23.27 -2.19
CA ILE A 247 -7.39 -24.41 -2.67
C ILE A 247 -8.41 -24.80 -1.59
N SER A 248 -7.96 -24.89 -0.34
CA SER A 248 -8.84 -25.23 0.79
C SER A 248 -9.98 -24.22 0.95
N ALA A 249 -9.71 -22.92 0.82
CA ALA A 249 -10.73 -21.88 0.97
C ALA A 249 -11.82 -21.97 -0.11
N VAL A 250 -11.46 -22.17 -1.38
CA VAL A 250 -12.47 -22.31 -2.44
C VAL A 250 -13.24 -23.63 -2.37
N CYS A 251 -12.61 -24.71 -1.89
CA CYS A 251 -13.26 -26.01 -1.73
C CYS A 251 -14.30 -26.00 -0.60
N GLN A 252 -14.27 -25.00 0.28
CA GLN A 252 -15.20 -24.79 1.38
C GLN A 252 -16.35 -23.82 1.02
N LEU A 253 -16.44 -23.37 -0.23
CA LEU A 253 -17.57 -22.55 -0.68
C LEU A 253 -18.89 -23.30 -0.51
N ASP A 254 -19.85 -22.64 0.12
CA ASP A 254 -21.18 -23.15 0.41
C ASP A 254 -22.07 -22.98 -0.83
N TRP A 255 -21.95 -23.95 -1.74
CA TRP A 255 -22.73 -24.07 -2.97
C TRP A 255 -23.03 -25.56 -3.25
N PRO A 256 -24.15 -25.90 -3.92
CA PRO A 256 -24.42 -27.29 -4.27
C PRO A 256 -23.27 -27.88 -5.10
N LYS A 257 -22.71 -29.01 -4.64
CA LYS A 257 -21.51 -29.63 -5.22
C LYS A 257 -21.67 -29.98 -6.70
N GLU A 258 -22.87 -30.37 -7.12
CA GLU A 258 -23.22 -30.70 -8.51
C GLU A 258 -23.30 -29.46 -9.42
N ARG A 259 -23.46 -28.28 -8.81
CA ARG A 259 -23.56 -26.97 -9.49
C ARG A 259 -22.27 -26.16 -9.42
N LEU A 260 -21.21 -26.71 -8.82
CA LEU A 260 -19.91 -26.07 -8.63
C LEU A 260 -18.82 -26.87 -9.32
N LEU A 261 -17.92 -26.20 -10.05
CA LEU A 261 -16.66 -26.77 -10.51
C LEU A 261 -15.51 -25.85 -10.17
N ILE A 262 -14.48 -26.41 -9.53
CA ILE A 262 -13.26 -25.69 -9.19
C ILE A 262 -12.16 -26.07 -10.18
N GLN A 263 -11.53 -25.10 -10.82
CA GLN A 263 -10.39 -25.27 -11.69
C GLN A 263 -9.15 -24.65 -11.04
N VAL A 264 -8.17 -25.50 -10.73
CA VAL A 264 -6.83 -25.06 -10.35
C VAL A 264 -5.99 -25.00 -11.62
N LEU A 265 -5.57 -23.79 -11.99
CA LEU A 265 -4.91 -23.48 -13.24
C LEU A 265 -3.43 -23.21 -12.99
N ASP A 266 -2.59 -24.23 -13.13
CA ASP A 266 -1.17 -24.19 -12.74
C ASP A 266 -0.23 -23.92 -13.92
N ASP A 267 0.49 -22.78 -13.85
CA ASP A 267 1.56 -22.36 -14.76
C ASP A 267 2.98 -22.47 -14.13
N SER A 268 3.10 -23.17 -12.99
CA SER A 268 4.38 -23.41 -12.32
C SER A 268 5.36 -24.14 -13.23
N ASP A 269 6.64 -23.74 -13.21
CA ASP A 269 7.73 -24.48 -13.87
C ASP A 269 8.52 -25.38 -12.93
N ASP A 270 8.34 -25.22 -11.62
CA ASP A 270 8.93 -26.11 -10.64
C ASP A 270 8.08 -27.37 -10.49
N GLU A 271 8.61 -28.52 -10.93
CA GLU A 271 7.94 -29.82 -10.82
C GLU A 271 7.55 -30.16 -9.37
N SER A 272 8.36 -29.76 -8.38
CA SER A 272 8.05 -30.03 -6.97
C SER A 272 6.79 -29.30 -6.53
N ILE A 273 6.59 -28.06 -7.01
CA ILE A 273 5.40 -27.27 -6.73
C ILE A 273 4.19 -27.85 -7.46
N GLN A 274 4.36 -28.26 -8.73
CA GLN A 274 3.29 -28.91 -9.50
C GLN A 274 2.78 -30.18 -8.77
N TRP A 275 3.68 -31.00 -8.22
CA TRP A 275 3.29 -32.18 -7.44
C TRP A 275 2.52 -31.84 -6.17
N LEU A 276 2.90 -30.78 -5.45
CA LEU A 276 2.19 -30.32 -4.27
C LEU A 276 0.76 -29.85 -4.60
N ILE A 277 0.62 -29.01 -5.63
CA ILE A 277 -0.68 -28.50 -6.09
C ILE A 277 -1.57 -29.65 -6.55
N LYS A 278 -1.04 -30.57 -7.38
CA LYS A 278 -1.76 -31.74 -7.85
C LYS A 278 -2.19 -32.67 -6.71
N GLY A 279 -1.33 -32.85 -5.70
CA GLY A 279 -1.63 -33.63 -4.51
C GLY A 279 -2.79 -33.04 -3.69
N GLU A 280 -2.82 -31.72 -3.50
CA GLU A 280 -3.91 -31.06 -2.79
C GLU A 280 -5.24 -31.14 -3.57
N VAL A 281 -5.20 -30.98 -4.89
CA VAL A 281 -6.38 -31.18 -5.75
C VAL A 281 -6.91 -32.61 -5.62
N PHE A 282 -6.03 -33.62 -5.66
CA PHE A 282 -6.43 -35.01 -5.51
C PHE A 282 -7.07 -35.28 -4.13
N LYS A 283 -6.49 -34.74 -3.05
CA LYS A 283 -7.04 -34.84 -1.68
C LYS A 283 -8.46 -34.27 -1.59
N TRP A 284 -8.75 -33.14 -2.24
CA TRP A 284 -10.11 -32.57 -2.24
C TRP A 284 -11.08 -33.33 -3.15
N SER A 285 -10.60 -33.83 -4.28
CA SER A 285 -11.38 -34.70 -5.16
C SER A 285 -11.85 -35.98 -4.43
N GLN A 286 -10.99 -36.61 -3.63
CA GLN A 286 -11.34 -37.77 -2.79
C GLN A 286 -12.38 -37.45 -1.71
N LYS A 287 -12.51 -36.18 -1.29
CA LYS A 287 -13.57 -35.71 -0.39
C LYS A 287 -14.90 -35.43 -1.11
N GLY A 288 -14.99 -35.76 -2.40
CA GLY A 288 -16.18 -35.56 -3.23
C GLY A 288 -16.38 -34.10 -3.64
N VAL A 289 -15.33 -33.28 -3.68
CA VAL A 289 -15.39 -31.94 -4.29
C VAL A 289 -15.15 -32.06 -5.79
N ASN A 290 -15.97 -31.40 -6.59
CA ASN A 290 -15.77 -31.32 -8.04
C ASN A 290 -14.66 -30.32 -8.35
N ILE A 291 -13.42 -30.82 -8.42
CA ILE A 291 -12.21 -30.03 -8.63
C ILE A 291 -11.34 -30.67 -9.71
N ILE A 292 -10.77 -29.83 -10.58
CA ILE A 292 -9.86 -30.25 -11.64
C ILE A 292 -8.54 -29.51 -11.57
N TYR A 293 -7.45 -30.25 -11.79
CA TYR A 293 -6.11 -29.71 -11.97
C TYR A 293 -5.83 -29.53 -13.46
N ARG A 294 -5.34 -28.36 -13.86
CA ARG A 294 -4.96 -28.06 -15.25
C ARG A 294 -3.57 -27.45 -15.28
N HIS A 295 -2.70 -28.03 -16.08
CA HIS A 295 -1.35 -27.51 -16.31
C HIS A 295 -1.13 -27.27 -17.81
N ARG A 296 -0.46 -26.17 -18.16
CA ARG A 296 -0.16 -25.81 -19.55
C ARG A 296 1.32 -26.04 -19.87
N LEU A 297 1.59 -26.83 -20.91
CA LEU A 297 2.95 -27.00 -21.44
C LEU A 297 3.47 -25.72 -22.11
N VAL A 298 2.59 -25.01 -22.83
CA VAL A 298 2.92 -23.75 -23.52
C VAL A 298 2.34 -22.58 -22.71
N ARG A 299 3.21 -21.89 -21.97
CA ARG A 299 2.87 -20.83 -21.01
C ARG A 299 2.82 -19.44 -21.64
N THR A 300 2.11 -19.28 -22.75
CA THR A 300 1.93 -17.97 -23.40
C THR A 300 0.87 -17.14 -22.69
N GLY A 301 1.08 -15.82 -22.65
CA GLY A 301 0.09 -14.85 -22.18
C GLY A 301 -0.08 -14.76 -20.66
N TYR A 302 0.81 -15.34 -19.86
CA TYR A 302 0.75 -15.35 -18.39
C TYR A 302 -0.65 -15.75 -17.87
N LYS A 303 -1.14 -15.11 -16.80
CA LYS A 303 -2.48 -15.30 -16.22
C LYS A 303 -3.60 -15.19 -17.25
N ALA A 304 -3.55 -14.20 -18.14
CA ALA A 304 -4.58 -13.99 -19.17
C ALA A 304 -4.70 -15.21 -20.11
N GLY A 305 -3.55 -15.74 -20.57
CA GLY A 305 -3.51 -16.94 -21.40
C GLY A 305 -3.98 -18.18 -20.65
N ASN A 306 -3.71 -18.26 -19.35
CA ASN A 306 -4.12 -19.39 -18.51
C ASN A 306 -5.64 -19.43 -18.36
N LEU A 307 -6.24 -18.29 -17.98
CA LEU A 307 -7.69 -18.12 -17.90
C LEU A 307 -8.35 -18.38 -19.26
N LYS A 308 -7.80 -17.84 -20.35
CA LYS A 308 -8.29 -18.09 -21.71
C LYS A 308 -8.29 -19.58 -22.08
N SER A 309 -7.20 -20.29 -21.81
CA SER A 309 -7.09 -21.72 -22.09
C SER A 309 -8.12 -22.53 -21.30
N ALA A 310 -8.36 -22.16 -20.03
CA ALA A 310 -9.38 -22.78 -19.19
C ALA A 310 -10.80 -22.52 -19.70
N MET A 311 -11.12 -21.28 -20.07
CA MET A 311 -12.43 -20.89 -20.60
C MET A 311 -12.80 -21.57 -21.92
N ASN A 312 -11.81 -22.02 -22.71
CA ASN A 312 -12.04 -22.69 -23.99
C ASN A 312 -12.43 -24.18 -23.86
N CYS A 313 -12.51 -24.74 -22.65
CA CYS A 313 -12.89 -26.14 -22.48
C CYS A 313 -14.38 -26.35 -22.71
N ASP A 314 -14.77 -27.45 -23.38
CA ASP A 314 -16.17 -27.67 -23.76
C ASP A 314 -17.14 -27.73 -22.58
N TYR A 315 -16.71 -28.29 -21.44
CA TYR A 315 -17.56 -28.34 -20.24
C TYR A 315 -17.86 -26.95 -19.67
N VAL A 316 -17.07 -25.91 -19.96
CA VAL A 316 -17.32 -24.53 -19.48
C VAL A 316 -18.63 -23.98 -20.04
N LYS A 317 -19.07 -24.47 -21.20
CA LYS A 317 -20.36 -24.08 -21.82
C LYS A 317 -21.58 -24.45 -20.96
N ALA A 318 -21.42 -25.36 -20.00
CA ALA A 318 -22.47 -25.73 -19.06
C ALA A 318 -22.58 -24.76 -17.86
N TYR A 319 -21.66 -23.79 -17.73
CA TYR A 319 -21.61 -22.86 -16.61
C TYR A 319 -22.11 -21.47 -17.01
N GLU A 320 -22.78 -20.80 -16.09
CA GLU A 320 -23.34 -19.46 -16.31
C GLU A 320 -22.42 -18.36 -15.77
N PHE A 321 -21.75 -18.65 -14.66
CA PHE A 321 -20.90 -17.71 -13.93
C PHE A 321 -19.50 -18.28 -13.71
N VAL A 322 -18.50 -17.40 -13.66
CA VAL A 322 -17.13 -17.73 -13.28
C VAL A 322 -16.63 -16.78 -12.19
N ALA A 323 -16.24 -17.34 -11.05
CA ALA A 323 -15.54 -16.64 -9.97
C ALA A 323 -14.03 -16.84 -10.11
N ILE A 324 -13.25 -15.77 -9.93
CA ILE A 324 -11.79 -15.82 -10.07
C ILE A 324 -11.13 -15.44 -8.75
N PHE A 325 -10.22 -16.27 -8.28
CA PHE A 325 -9.43 -16.04 -7.07
C PHE A 325 -7.93 -16.24 -7.35
N ASP A 326 -7.10 -15.25 -7.04
CA ASP A 326 -5.65 -15.44 -7.05
C ASP A 326 -5.20 -16.42 -5.95
N ALA A 327 -4.01 -16.99 -6.13
CA ALA A 327 -3.45 -18.04 -5.28
C ALA A 327 -3.21 -17.67 -3.80
N ASP A 328 -3.42 -16.42 -3.39
CA ASP A 328 -3.35 -15.94 -2.00
C ASP A 328 -4.71 -15.48 -1.43
N PHE A 329 -5.79 -15.66 -2.19
CA PHE A 329 -7.13 -15.25 -1.77
C PHE A 329 -7.85 -16.36 -1.03
N GLN A 330 -8.55 -15.97 0.03
CA GLN A 330 -9.34 -16.84 0.90
C GLN A 330 -10.78 -16.29 0.95
N PRO A 331 -11.67 -16.72 0.04
CA PRO A 331 -13.08 -16.35 0.12
C PRO A 331 -13.76 -16.99 1.32
N ASN A 332 -14.69 -16.27 1.93
CA ASN A 332 -15.58 -16.84 2.94
C ASN A 332 -16.47 -17.92 2.30
N PRO A 333 -16.90 -18.95 3.06
CA PRO A 333 -17.79 -19.99 2.56
C PRO A 333 -19.07 -19.45 1.90
N ASP A 334 -19.62 -18.36 2.43
CA ASP A 334 -20.85 -17.71 1.95
C ASP A 334 -20.66 -16.77 0.75
N PHE A 335 -19.45 -16.67 0.17
CA PHE A 335 -19.12 -15.71 -0.88
C PHE A 335 -20.07 -15.80 -2.10
N LEU A 336 -20.36 -17.01 -2.57
CA LEU A 336 -21.25 -17.22 -3.73
C LEU A 336 -22.71 -16.84 -3.40
N LYS A 337 -23.17 -17.14 -2.18
CA LYS A 337 -24.50 -16.77 -1.68
C LYS A 337 -24.67 -15.25 -1.58
N HIS A 338 -23.60 -14.50 -1.34
CA HIS A 338 -23.64 -13.04 -1.29
C HIS A 338 -23.41 -12.35 -2.64
N THR A 339 -22.97 -13.06 -3.67
CA THR A 339 -22.58 -12.46 -4.97
C THR A 339 -23.51 -12.85 -6.11
N ILE A 340 -23.81 -14.14 -6.26
CA ILE A 340 -24.62 -14.69 -7.36
C ILE A 340 -26.04 -14.11 -7.40
N PRO A 341 -26.75 -13.90 -6.27
CA PRO A 341 -28.11 -13.38 -6.31
C PRO A 341 -28.30 -12.04 -7.03
N HIS A 342 -27.27 -11.19 -7.06
CA HIS A 342 -27.35 -9.90 -7.74
C HIS A 342 -27.56 -10.02 -9.26
N PHE A 343 -27.26 -11.18 -9.85
CA PHE A 343 -27.49 -11.46 -11.26
C PHE A 343 -28.91 -11.92 -11.58
N LYS A 344 -29.71 -12.29 -10.57
CA LYS A 344 -31.11 -12.66 -10.70
C LYS A 344 -31.90 -11.44 -11.17
N ASP A 345 -32.75 -11.62 -12.17
CA ASP A 345 -33.59 -10.56 -12.77
C ASP A 345 -32.80 -9.34 -13.31
N ASN A 346 -31.48 -9.47 -13.48
CA ASN A 346 -30.59 -8.42 -13.98
C ASN A 346 -29.71 -8.93 -15.13
N PRO A 347 -30.27 -9.04 -16.35
CA PRO A 347 -29.55 -9.59 -17.51
C PRO A 347 -28.41 -8.70 -18.01
N GLU A 348 -28.40 -7.41 -17.65
CA GLU A 348 -27.37 -6.45 -18.04
C GLU A 348 -26.17 -6.42 -17.08
N LEU A 349 -26.26 -7.10 -15.93
CA LEU A 349 -25.16 -7.23 -14.97
C LEU A 349 -24.15 -8.27 -15.45
N GLY A 350 -22.91 -7.81 -15.64
CA GLY A 350 -21.81 -8.64 -16.12
C GLY A 350 -20.77 -8.99 -15.06
N LEU A 351 -20.57 -8.13 -14.04
CA LEU A 351 -19.56 -8.32 -12.99
C LEU A 351 -20.13 -7.94 -11.62
N VAL A 352 -19.88 -8.80 -10.64
CA VAL A 352 -19.97 -8.49 -9.21
C VAL A 352 -18.58 -8.61 -8.59
N GLN A 353 -18.05 -7.51 -8.07
CA GLN A 353 -16.74 -7.45 -7.43
C GLN A 353 -16.89 -7.32 -5.92
N ALA A 354 -16.27 -8.22 -5.17
CA ALA A 354 -16.14 -8.13 -3.72
C ALA A 354 -14.89 -7.34 -3.32
N ARG A 355 -14.87 -6.88 -2.07
CA ARG A 355 -13.78 -6.08 -1.52
C ARG A 355 -12.63 -6.93 -1.01
N TRP A 356 -11.42 -6.46 -1.20
CA TRP A 356 -10.22 -7.05 -0.61
C TRP A 356 -10.05 -6.63 0.85
N ALA A 357 -9.62 -7.57 1.68
CA ALA A 357 -9.23 -7.35 3.06
C ALA A 357 -7.89 -8.04 3.33
N PHE A 358 -7.02 -7.42 4.12
CA PHE A 358 -5.62 -7.83 4.23
C PHE A 358 -5.31 -8.49 5.56
N VAL A 359 -4.76 -9.70 5.52
CA VAL A 359 -4.41 -10.48 6.72
C VAL A 359 -3.16 -9.94 7.41
N ASN A 360 -2.18 -9.44 6.64
CA ASN A 360 -0.89 -8.97 7.13
C ASN A 360 -0.76 -7.42 7.19
N LYS A 361 -1.89 -6.69 7.27
CA LYS A 361 -1.91 -5.22 7.28
C LYS A 361 -1.14 -4.56 8.43
N ASP A 362 -0.94 -5.28 9.53
CA ASP A 362 -0.30 -4.78 10.75
C ASP A 362 1.16 -5.27 10.92
N GLU A 363 1.66 -6.09 9.98
CA GLU A 363 2.95 -6.79 10.03
C GLU A 363 4.17 -5.86 10.14
N ASN A 364 4.23 -4.82 9.31
CA ASN A 364 5.33 -3.85 9.33
C ASN A 364 4.86 -2.47 8.87
N LEU A 365 5.76 -1.48 8.88
CA LEU A 365 5.41 -0.13 8.46
C LEU A 365 4.91 -0.11 7.01
N LEU A 366 5.60 -0.79 6.09
CA LEU A 366 5.21 -0.87 4.68
C LEU A 366 3.79 -1.43 4.49
N THR A 367 3.40 -2.52 5.18
CA THR A 367 2.05 -3.09 5.06
C THR A 367 0.96 -2.16 5.61
N ARG A 368 1.26 -1.44 6.71
CA ARG A 368 0.35 -0.43 7.29
C ARG A 368 0.11 0.74 6.33
N LEU A 369 1.16 1.20 5.64
CA LEU A 369 1.06 2.29 4.66
C LEU A 369 0.33 1.85 3.39
N GLN A 370 0.56 0.61 2.93
CA GLN A 370 -0.20 0.01 1.83
C GLN A 370 -1.69 -0.10 2.15
N ASN A 371 -2.04 -0.51 3.38
CA ASN A 371 -3.42 -0.63 3.82
C ASN A 371 -4.20 0.69 3.68
N ILE A 372 -3.58 1.85 3.98
CA ILE A 372 -4.23 3.16 3.81
C ILE A 372 -4.65 3.39 2.34
N ASN A 373 -3.72 3.20 1.40
CA ASN A 373 -4.00 3.38 -0.02
C ASN A 373 -5.07 2.42 -0.54
N LEU A 374 -4.96 1.14 -0.17
CA LEU A 374 -5.85 0.10 -0.66
C LEU A 374 -7.25 0.24 -0.06
N CYS A 375 -7.38 0.56 1.23
CA CYS A 375 -8.66 0.88 1.84
C CYS A 375 -9.32 2.09 1.18
N PHE A 376 -8.56 3.15 0.88
CA PHE A 376 -9.11 4.29 0.13
C PHE A 376 -9.59 3.88 -1.27
N HIS A 377 -8.79 3.10 -1.99
CA HIS A 377 -9.14 2.66 -3.34
C HIS A 377 -10.43 1.81 -3.34
N PHE A 378 -10.53 0.80 -2.47
CA PHE A 378 -11.69 -0.11 -2.46
C PHE A 378 -12.93 0.50 -1.79
N GLU A 379 -12.79 1.07 -0.59
CA GLU A 379 -13.94 1.53 0.20
C GLU A 379 -14.46 2.90 -0.23
N VAL A 380 -13.66 3.70 -0.94
CA VAL A 380 -14.06 5.03 -1.40
C VAL A 380 -14.14 5.06 -2.91
N GLU A 381 -13.02 4.88 -3.61
CA GLU A 381 -12.97 5.09 -5.06
C GLU A 381 -13.87 4.10 -5.82
N GLN A 382 -13.71 2.79 -5.61
CA GLN A 382 -14.50 1.78 -6.34
C GLN A 382 -15.98 1.81 -5.95
N GLN A 383 -16.28 1.97 -4.66
CA GLN A 383 -17.66 2.07 -4.20
C GLN A 383 -18.39 3.26 -4.84
N VAL A 384 -17.77 4.45 -4.84
CA VAL A 384 -18.36 5.67 -5.40
C VAL A 384 -18.50 5.57 -6.91
N ASN A 385 -17.48 5.09 -7.62
CA ASN A 385 -17.58 4.95 -9.07
C ASN A 385 -18.59 3.86 -9.48
N GLY A 386 -18.70 2.78 -8.70
CA GLY A 386 -19.71 1.74 -8.92
C GLY A 386 -21.14 2.29 -8.81
N VAL A 387 -21.41 3.11 -7.79
CA VAL A 387 -22.75 3.68 -7.57
C VAL A 387 -23.10 4.81 -8.53
N PHE A 388 -22.18 5.76 -8.75
CA PHE A 388 -22.50 7.00 -9.48
C PHE A 388 -22.07 7.00 -10.95
N LEU A 389 -21.06 6.20 -11.31
CA LEU A 389 -20.49 6.18 -12.67
C LEU A 389 -20.76 4.87 -13.42
N ASN A 390 -21.31 3.86 -12.74
CA ASN A 390 -21.56 2.51 -13.27
C ASN A 390 -20.32 1.90 -13.94
N PHE A 391 -19.12 2.24 -13.45
CA PHE A 391 -17.86 1.73 -13.95
C PHE A 391 -16.77 1.75 -12.88
N PHE A 392 -16.08 0.64 -12.74
CA PHE A 392 -14.80 0.52 -12.05
C PHE A 392 -14.01 -0.61 -12.72
N GLY A 393 -12.69 -0.62 -12.55
CA GLY A 393 -11.86 -1.70 -13.09
C GLY A 393 -12.05 -2.99 -12.28
N PHE A 394 -12.11 -4.14 -12.96
CA PHE A 394 -12.00 -5.43 -12.30
C PHE A 394 -10.63 -5.55 -11.65
N ASN A 395 -10.57 -6.07 -10.43
CA ASN A 395 -9.33 -6.14 -9.65
C ASN A 395 -8.46 -7.37 -9.97
N GLY A 396 -8.90 -8.18 -10.94
CA GLY A 396 -8.21 -9.41 -11.33
C GLY A 396 -8.59 -10.64 -10.50
N THR A 397 -9.30 -10.47 -9.38
CA THR A 397 -9.66 -11.53 -8.43
C THR A 397 -10.81 -11.05 -7.53
N ALA A 398 -11.39 -11.97 -6.74
CA ALA A 398 -12.50 -11.74 -5.82
C ALA A 398 -13.74 -11.15 -6.54
N GLY A 399 -13.97 -11.56 -7.79
CA GLY A 399 -15.14 -11.15 -8.55
C GLY A 399 -15.76 -12.31 -9.32
N VAL A 400 -17.07 -12.20 -9.51
CA VAL A 400 -17.89 -13.14 -10.27
C VAL A 400 -18.29 -12.47 -11.58
N TRP A 401 -17.97 -13.12 -12.68
CA TRP A 401 -18.36 -12.72 -14.03
C TRP A 401 -19.49 -13.59 -14.54
N ARG A 402 -20.45 -12.97 -15.23
CA ARG A 402 -21.33 -13.70 -16.15
C ARG A 402 -20.50 -14.13 -17.35
N ILE A 403 -20.47 -15.43 -17.67
CA ILE A 403 -19.60 -15.95 -18.74
C ILE A 403 -19.95 -15.32 -20.09
N LYS A 404 -21.23 -15.13 -20.37
CA LYS A 404 -21.71 -14.41 -21.56
C LYS A 404 -21.09 -13.01 -21.72
N THR A 405 -20.88 -12.29 -20.63
CA THR A 405 -20.20 -10.99 -20.66
C THR A 405 -18.75 -11.10 -21.12
N LEU A 406 -18.04 -12.13 -20.65
CA LEU A 406 -16.66 -12.38 -21.09
C LEU A 406 -16.63 -12.72 -22.59
N GLU A 407 -17.52 -13.60 -23.04
CA GLU A 407 -17.60 -14.02 -24.44
C GLU A 407 -17.91 -12.85 -25.38
N GLU A 408 -18.97 -12.08 -25.10
CA GLU A 408 -19.35 -10.91 -25.92
C GLU A 408 -18.30 -9.80 -25.91
N SER A 409 -17.47 -9.75 -24.86
CA SER A 409 -16.37 -8.79 -24.76
C SER A 409 -15.12 -9.25 -25.50
N GLY A 410 -15.07 -10.49 -26.00
CA GLY A 410 -13.91 -11.07 -26.71
C GLY A 410 -12.95 -11.88 -25.82
N GLY A 411 -13.39 -12.26 -24.62
CA GLY A 411 -12.65 -13.10 -23.68
C GLY A 411 -11.40 -12.45 -23.08
N TRP A 412 -10.54 -13.27 -22.48
CA TRP A 412 -9.26 -12.84 -21.92
C TRP A 412 -8.25 -12.59 -23.05
N LEU A 413 -7.66 -11.38 -23.08
CA LEU A 413 -6.68 -11.00 -24.09
C LEU A 413 -5.27 -10.90 -23.47
N GLU A 414 -4.29 -11.44 -24.19
CA GLU A 414 -2.89 -11.55 -23.75
C GLU A 414 -2.05 -10.30 -24.09
N ARG A 415 -2.70 -9.22 -24.55
CA ARG A 415 -2.06 -8.04 -25.14
C ARG A 415 -1.46 -7.05 -24.12
N THR A 416 -1.70 -7.27 -22.83
CA THR A 416 -1.28 -6.40 -21.73
C THR A 416 -1.09 -7.20 -20.44
N THR A 417 -0.32 -6.67 -19.49
CA THR A 417 -0.09 -7.25 -18.15
C THR A 417 -1.20 -6.92 -17.14
N VAL A 418 -2.24 -6.20 -17.58
CA VAL A 418 -3.45 -5.82 -16.84
C VAL A 418 -4.69 -6.31 -17.58
N GLU A 419 -4.77 -7.63 -17.74
CA GLU A 419 -5.87 -8.31 -18.45
C GLU A 419 -7.23 -8.06 -17.81
N ASP A 420 -7.21 -7.86 -16.49
CA ASP A 420 -8.35 -7.55 -15.63
C ASP A 420 -8.99 -6.20 -15.98
N MET A 421 -8.17 -5.16 -16.11
CA MET A 421 -8.61 -3.83 -16.52
C MET A 421 -9.03 -3.81 -17.99
N ASP A 422 -8.36 -4.58 -18.84
CA ASP A 422 -8.67 -4.68 -20.26
C ASP A 422 -10.07 -5.27 -20.50
N ILE A 423 -10.41 -6.38 -19.85
CA ILE A 423 -11.75 -6.98 -19.96
C ILE A 423 -12.83 -6.06 -19.38
N ALA A 424 -12.55 -5.38 -18.26
CA ALA A 424 -13.51 -4.46 -17.64
C ALA A 424 -13.82 -3.27 -18.55
N VAL A 425 -12.82 -2.68 -19.20
CA VAL A 425 -13.03 -1.60 -20.18
C VAL A 425 -13.85 -2.12 -21.36
N ARG A 426 -13.49 -3.27 -21.95
CA ARG A 426 -14.23 -3.84 -23.09
C ARG A 426 -15.69 -4.16 -22.76
N ALA A 427 -15.93 -4.81 -21.62
CA ALA A 427 -17.29 -5.11 -21.16
C ALA A 427 -18.11 -3.83 -20.94
N HIS A 428 -17.52 -2.79 -20.36
CA HIS A 428 -18.20 -1.50 -20.20
C HIS A 428 -18.50 -0.81 -21.54
N LEU A 429 -17.60 -0.89 -22.52
CA LEU A 429 -17.84 -0.37 -23.88
C LEU A 429 -18.97 -1.13 -24.60
N ASN A 430 -19.19 -2.39 -24.26
CA ASN A 430 -20.31 -3.21 -24.72
C ASN A 430 -21.62 -2.97 -23.94
N GLY A 431 -21.61 -2.09 -22.94
CA GLY A 431 -22.81 -1.70 -22.20
C GLY A 431 -23.10 -2.54 -20.95
N TRP A 432 -22.26 -3.51 -20.61
CA TRP A 432 -22.41 -4.30 -19.40
C TRP A 432 -22.26 -3.45 -18.14
N LYS A 433 -23.09 -3.76 -17.13
CA LYS A 433 -23.09 -3.09 -15.82
C LYS A 433 -22.28 -3.89 -14.81
N PHE A 434 -21.69 -3.20 -13.84
CA PHE A 434 -20.92 -3.79 -12.74
C PHE A 434 -21.48 -3.36 -11.39
N ILE A 435 -21.38 -4.24 -10.39
CA ILE A 435 -21.71 -3.94 -9.00
C ILE A 435 -20.48 -4.20 -8.12
N PHE A 436 -20.20 -3.26 -7.22
CA PHE A 436 -19.16 -3.39 -6.20
C PHE A 436 -19.79 -3.64 -4.83
N LEU A 437 -19.44 -4.76 -4.20
CA LEU A 437 -19.92 -5.16 -2.87
C LEU A 437 -18.87 -4.85 -1.82
N ASN A 438 -19.04 -3.72 -1.14
CA ASN A 438 -18.11 -3.28 -0.09
C ASN A 438 -18.17 -4.13 1.19
N ASP A 439 -19.31 -4.77 1.44
CA ASP A 439 -19.57 -5.54 2.67
C ASP A 439 -19.09 -6.99 2.57
N VAL A 440 -18.97 -7.53 1.35
CA VAL A 440 -18.40 -8.86 1.08
C VAL A 440 -16.88 -8.71 1.02
N LYS A 441 -16.18 -9.29 1.99
CA LYS A 441 -14.73 -9.19 2.12
C LYS A 441 -14.09 -10.52 1.73
N VAL A 442 -13.02 -10.46 0.96
CA VAL A 442 -12.17 -11.61 0.64
C VAL A 442 -10.77 -11.34 1.16
N LEU A 443 -10.25 -12.26 1.97
CA LEU A 443 -8.96 -12.10 2.63
C LEU A 443 -7.82 -12.39 1.65
N CYS A 444 -6.75 -11.59 1.71
CA CYS A 444 -5.53 -11.77 0.91
C CYS A 444 -4.29 -11.13 1.57
N GLU A 445 -3.12 -11.29 0.94
CA GLU A 445 -1.86 -10.73 1.42
C GLU A 445 -1.41 -9.49 0.62
N VAL A 446 -0.85 -8.51 1.33
CA VAL A 446 -0.05 -7.44 0.71
C VAL A 446 1.44 -7.78 0.72
N PRO A 447 2.23 -7.29 -0.26
CA PRO A 447 3.68 -7.47 -0.26
C PRO A 447 4.36 -7.00 1.03
N GLU A 448 5.11 -7.89 1.70
CA GLU A 448 5.85 -7.57 2.93
C GLU A 448 7.22 -6.91 2.68
N SER A 449 7.76 -7.01 1.45
CA SER A 449 9.07 -6.45 1.07
C SER A 449 8.92 -5.28 0.11
N TYR A 450 9.82 -4.30 0.21
CA TYR A 450 9.79 -3.12 -0.65
C TYR A 450 10.04 -3.47 -2.12
N GLU A 451 10.91 -4.45 -2.41
CA GLU A 451 11.14 -4.93 -3.78
C GLU A 451 9.86 -5.50 -4.42
N ALA A 452 9.14 -6.37 -3.69
CA ALA A 452 7.89 -6.96 -4.15
C ALA A 452 6.83 -5.88 -4.39
N TYR A 453 6.71 -4.93 -3.46
CA TYR A 453 5.81 -3.79 -3.60
C TYR A 453 6.18 -2.89 -4.80
N LYS A 454 7.46 -2.57 -4.98
CA LYS A 454 7.96 -1.76 -6.11
C LYS A 454 7.64 -2.41 -7.45
N LYS A 455 7.84 -3.73 -7.58
CA LYS A 455 7.46 -4.49 -8.79
C LYS A 455 5.96 -4.48 -9.05
N GLN A 456 5.15 -4.68 -8.01
CA GLN A 456 3.69 -4.59 -8.11
C GLN A 456 3.24 -3.20 -8.57
N GLN A 457 3.73 -2.16 -7.92
CA GLN A 457 3.40 -0.76 -8.24
C GLN A 457 3.87 -0.38 -9.65
N HIS A 458 5.01 -0.91 -10.10
CA HIS A 458 5.46 -0.72 -11.48
C HIS A 458 4.43 -1.28 -12.47
N ARG A 459 4.02 -2.55 -12.31
CA ARG A 459 2.99 -3.16 -13.17
C ARG A 459 1.68 -2.39 -13.17
N TRP A 460 1.22 -1.98 -11.98
CA TRP A 460 -0.05 -1.27 -11.80
C TRP A 460 -0.08 0.16 -12.36
N HIS A 461 1.08 0.74 -12.72
CA HIS A 461 1.16 2.06 -13.36
C HIS A 461 1.62 1.98 -14.82
N SER A 462 2.46 1.01 -15.19
CA SER A 462 2.87 0.81 -16.59
C SER A 462 1.76 0.16 -17.42
N GLY A 463 1.11 -0.88 -16.88
CA GLY A 463 0.06 -1.63 -17.56
C GLY A 463 -1.11 -0.76 -18.03
N PRO A 464 -1.70 0.09 -17.15
CA PRO A 464 -2.80 0.97 -17.57
C PRO A 464 -2.43 1.98 -18.66
N MET A 465 -1.18 2.46 -18.72
CA MET A 465 -0.73 3.37 -19.79
C MET A 465 -0.58 2.65 -21.14
N GLN A 466 -0.14 1.40 -21.12
CA GLN A 466 -0.16 0.56 -22.31
C GLN A 466 -1.60 0.28 -22.75
N LEU A 467 -2.47 -0.09 -21.81
CA LEU A 467 -3.87 -0.33 -22.07
C LEU A 467 -4.57 0.91 -22.64
N PHE A 468 -4.29 2.09 -22.09
CA PHE A 468 -4.86 3.35 -22.56
C PHE A 468 -4.62 3.55 -24.06
N ARG A 469 -3.38 3.33 -24.53
CA ARG A 469 -3.05 3.45 -25.97
C ARG A 469 -3.81 2.43 -26.83
N LEU A 470 -3.98 1.20 -26.33
CA LEU A 470 -4.68 0.13 -27.05
C LEU A 470 -6.21 0.36 -27.09
N CYS A 471 -6.78 0.88 -26.01
CA CYS A 471 -8.22 1.08 -25.87
C CYS A 471 -8.70 2.46 -26.36
N LEU A 472 -7.84 3.48 -26.43
CA LEU A 472 -8.25 4.84 -26.79
C LEU A 472 -9.02 4.90 -28.13
N PRO A 473 -8.57 4.25 -29.23
CA PRO A 473 -9.34 4.22 -30.47
C PRO A 473 -10.72 3.60 -30.28
N ALA A 474 -10.80 2.47 -29.56
CA ALA A 474 -12.05 1.78 -29.29
C ALA A 474 -13.01 2.60 -28.41
N ILE A 475 -12.48 3.32 -27.41
CA ILE A 475 -13.29 4.21 -26.56
C ILE A 475 -13.88 5.35 -27.40
N ILE A 476 -13.07 5.97 -28.28
CA ILE A 476 -13.53 7.08 -29.13
C ILE A 476 -14.62 6.61 -30.11
N THR A 477 -14.44 5.45 -30.75
CA THR A 477 -15.38 4.93 -31.77
C THR A 477 -16.59 4.18 -31.18
N SER A 478 -16.57 3.85 -29.89
CA SER A 478 -17.66 3.12 -29.23
C SER A 478 -19.02 3.85 -29.29
N LYS A 479 -20.11 3.09 -29.13
CA LYS A 479 -21.49 3.61 -29.15
C LYS A 479 -21.96 4.17 -27.80
N ILE A 480 -21.14 4.10 -26.75
CA ILE A 480 -21.50 4.62 -25.43
C ILE A 480 -21.62 6.15 -25.43
N SER A 481 -22.40 6.69 -24.48
CA SER A 481 -22.61 8.13 -24.32
C SER A 481 -21.30 8.91 -24.17
N PHE A 482 -21.27 10.14 -24.65
CA PHE A 482 -20.12 11.05 -24.53
C PHE A 482 -19.59 11.18 -23.09
N TRP A 483 -20.48 11.28 -22.09
CA TRP A 483 -20.09 11.40 -20.68
C TRP A 483 -19.35 10.16 -20.14
N LYS A 484 -19.77 8.95 -20.55
CA LYS A 484 -19.05 7.71 -20.20
C LYS A 484 -17.66 7.66 -20.84
N LYS A 485 -17.54 8.11 -22.10
CA LYS A 485 -16.22 8.24 -22.77
C LYS A 485 -15.32 9.23 -22.03
N ALA A 486 -15.84 10.41 -21.70
CA ALA A 486 -15.12 11.43 -20.95
C ALA A 486 -14.70 10.93 -19.57
N ASN A 487 -15.57 10.22 -18.84
CA ASN A 487 -15.23 9.61 -17.56
C ASN A 487 -14.04 8.64 -17.67
N ILE A 488 -14.08 7.70 -18.62
CA ILE A 488 -13.00 6.71 -18.77
C ILE A 488 -11.69 7.37 -19.21
N ILE A 489 -11.73 8.29 -20.17
CA ILE A 489 -10.53 8.96 -20.66
C ILE A 489 -9.97 9.91 -19.60
N LEU A 490 -10.79 10.84 -19.09
CA LEU A 490 -10.33 11.91 -18.22
C LEU A 490 -10.12 11.45 -16.78
N LEU A 491 -11.11 10.82 -16.14
CA LEU A 491 -11.01 10.45 -14.72
C LEU A 491 -10.23 9.16 -14.52
N PHE A 492 -10.58 8.10 -15.27
CA PHE A 492 -9.99 6.78 -15.05
C PHE A 492 -8.54 6.68 -15.56
N PHE A 493 -8.26 7.05 -16.81
CA PHE A 493 -6.90 6.96 -17.37
C PHE A 493 -6.04 8.21 -17.12
N LEU A 494 -6.47 9.40 -17.56
CA LEU A 494 -5.61 10.59 -17.52
C LEU A 494 -5.38 11.08 -16.08
N LEU A 495 -6.43 11.37 -15.32
CA LEU A 495 -6.29 11.96 -13.99
C LEU A 495 -5.58 11.00 -13.03
N ARG A 496 -6.12 9.77 -12.87
CA ARG A 496 -5.65 8.84 -11.84
C ARG A 496 -4.39 8.05 -12.23
N LYS A 497 -4.18 7.74 -13.51
CA LYS A 497 -3.03 6.90 -13.93
C LYS A 497 -1.88 7.69 -14.58
N LEU A 498 -2.14 8.87 -15.14
CA LEU A 498 -1.11 9.71 -15.78
C LEU A 498 -0.76 10.97 -14.97
N ILE A 499 -1.74 11.81 -14.66
CA ILE A 499 -1.55 13.11 -13.99
C ILE A 499 -1.06 12.90 -12.56
N LEU A 500 -1.67 11.98 -11.81
CA LEU A 500 -1.31 11.71 -10.41
C LEU A 500 0.19 11.38 -10.23
N PRO A 501 0.78 10.38 -10.93
CA PRO A 501 2.23 10.15 -10.86
C PRO A 501 3.06 11.32 -11.40
N PHE A 502 2.59 12.01 -12.46
CA PHE A 502 3.30 13.11 -13.08
C PHE A 502 3.50 14.30 -12.13
N TYR A 503 2.42 14.86 -11.58
CA TYR A 503 2.54 16.03 -10.71
C TYR A 503 3.22 15.64 -9.39
N SER A 504 2.95 14.45 -8.83
CA SER A 504 3.51 14.07 -7.52
C SER A 504 5.03 13.99 -7.58
N PHE A 505 5.58 13.36 -8.63
CA PHE A 505 7.03 13.29 -8.82
C PHE A 505 7.60 14.67 -9.17
N THR A 506 7.01 15.38 -10.13
CA THR A 506 7.54 16.67 -10.60
C THR A 506 7.50 17.72 -9.49
N LEU A 507 6.40 17.85 -8.76
CA LEU A 507 6.23 18.85 -7.72
C LEU A 507 7.13 18.58 -6.50
N PHE A 508 7.08 17.36 -5.93
CA PHE A 508 7.74 17.08 -4.66
C PHE A 508 9.20 16.61 -4.80
N CYS A 509 9.58 15.96 -5.91
CA CYS A 509 10.94 15.45 -6.11
C CYS A 509 11.81 16.36 -6.99
N ILE A 510 11.22 17.24 -7.81
CA ILE A 510 11.96 18.12 -8.73
C ILE A 510 11.77 19.59 -8.36
N ILE A 511 10.56 20.12 -8.39
CA ILE A 511 10.29 21.55 -8.21
C ILE A 511 10.65 21.98 -6.79
N LEU A 512 10.20 21.26 -5.76
CA LEU A 512 10.46 21.62 -4.38
C LEU A 512 11.94 21.76 -4.01
N PRO A 513 12.85 20.83 -4.36
CA PRO A 513 14.28 21.06 -4.13
C PRO A 513 14.84 22.18 -5.02
N LEU A 514 14.37 22.34 -6.26
CA LEU A 514 14.84 23.41 -7.15
C LEU A 514 14.49 24.81 -6.63
N THR A 515 13.31 25.02 -6.06
CA THR A 515 12.91 26.32 -5.49
C THR A 515 13.75 26.71 -4.27
N MET A 516 14.47 25.76 -3.63
CA MET A 516 15.45 26.11 -2.59
C MET A 516 16.74 26.71 -3.15
N PHE A 517 17.11 26.38 -4.39
CA PHE A 517 18.27 26.94 -5.10
C PHE A 517 17.91 28.15 -5.96
N VAL A 518 16.63 28.28 -6.31
CA VAL A 518 16.04 29.38 -7.11
C VAL A 518 14.91 30.01 -6.29
N PRO A 519 15.23 30.84 -5.28
CA PRO A 519 14.24 31.41 -4.36
C PRO A 519 13.26 32.38 -5.05
N GLU A 520 13.57 32.86 -6.26
CA GLU A 520 12.69 33.70 -7.07
C GLU A 520 11.47 32.93 -7.60
N ALA A 521 11.54 31.59 -7.65
CA ALA A 521 10.41 30.74 -7.97
C ALA A 521 9.76 30.26 -6.66
N GLU A 522 8.66 30.91 -6.26
CA GLU A 522 8.00 30.62 -5.00
C GLU A 522 6.98 29.48 -5.13
N LEU A 523 7.05 28.55 -4.18
CA LEU A 523 6.03 27.51 -4.00
C LEU A 523 5.28 27.76 -2.69
N PRO A 524 3.97 28.06 -2.73
CA PRO A 524 3.22 28.41 -1.54
C PRO A 524 3.20 27.31 -0.47
N ILE A 525 3.31 27.69 0.81
CA ILE A 525 3.32 26.75 1.94
C ILE A 525 2.07 25.86 1.97
N TRP A 526 0.91 26.38 1.57
CA TRP A 526 -0.33 25.61 1.55
C TRP A 526 -0.28 24.44 0.55
N VAL A 527 0.47 24.56 -0.55
CA VAL A 527 0.66 23.49 -1.55
C VAL A 527 1.50 22.37 -0.96
N ILE A 528 2.52 22.71 -0.17
CA ILE A 528 3.51 21.75 0.34
C ILE A 528 3.01 21.07 1.62
N CYS A 529 2.31 21.82 2.48
CA CYS A 529 1.94 21.37 3.81
C CYS A 529 0.43 21.15 3.94
N TYR A 530 -0.38 22.20 3.80
CA TYR A 530 -1.79 22.14 4.21
C TYR A 530 -2.63 21.20 3.35
N VAL A 531 -2.55 21.32 2.02
CA VAL A 531 -3.33 20.46 1.12
C VAL A 531 -2.86 19.00 1.20
N PRO A 532 -1.55 18.66 1.15
CA PRO A 532 -1.11 17.27 1.29
C PRO A 532 -1.47 16.64 2.64
N VAL A 533 -1.38 17.38 3.76
CA VAL A 533 -1.80 16.90 5.08
C VAL A 533 -3.31 16.65 5.11
N PHE A 534 -4.10 17.57 4.57
CA PHE A 534 -5.56 17.41 4.46
C PHE A 534 -5.93 16.20 3.58
N MET A 535 -5.28 16.02 2.43
CA MET A 535 -5.49 14.87 1.55
C MET A 535 -5.07 13.54 2.20
N SER A 536 -4.02 13.56 3.03
CA SER A 536 -3.59 12.40 3.81
C SER A 536 -4.62 12.03 4.88
N PHE A 537 -5.20 13.04 5.54
CA PHE A 537 -6.31 12.83 6.47
C PHE A 537 -7.52 12.19 5.77
N LEU A 538 -7.93 12.72 4.61
CA LEU A 538 -9.00 12.14 3.80
C LEU A 538 -8.72 10.68 3.41
N SER A 539 -7.46 10.36 3.09
CA SER A 539 -7.04 9.01 2.70
C SER A 539 -7.18 7.99 3.84
N ILE A 540 -7.08 8.45 5.08
CA ILE A 540 -7.08 7.60 6.29
C ILE A 540 -8.49 7.37 6.83
N LEU A 541 -9.50 8.16 6.42
CA LEU A 541 -10.88 8.02 6.89
C LEU A 541 -11.43 6.58 6.83
N PRO A 542 -11.15 5.76 5.79
CA PRO A 542 -11.59 4.36 5.76
C PRO A 542 -10.85 3.44 6.76
N ALA A 543 -9.65 3.81 7.19
CA ALA A 543 -8.79 3.05 8.08
C ALA A 543 -8.39 3.88 9.32
N PRO A 544 -9.32 4.19 10.24
CA PRO A 544 -9.07 5.11 11.35
C PRO A 544 -7.97 4.63 12.32
N ARG A 545 -7.75 3.31 12.42
CA ARG A 545 -6.63 2.73 13.21
C ARG A 545 -5.26 3.15 12.67
N SER A 546 -5.18 3.56 11.40
CA SER A 546 -3.94 4.03 10.77
C SER A 546 -3.64 5.51 11.03
N PHE A 547 -4.44 6.21 11.85
CA PHE A 547 -4.23 7.63 12.17
C PHE A 547 -2.82 7.97 12.68
N PRO A 548 -2.15 7.17 13.54
CA PRO A 548 -0.77 7.47 13.94
C PRO A 548 0.24 7.52 12.78
N PHE A 549 -0.11 6.97 11.62
CA PHE A 549 0.75 6.83 10.46
C PHE A 549 0.52 7.90 9.38
N ILE A 550 -0.23 8.99 9.64
CA ILE A 550 -0.49 10.07 8.65
C ILE A 550 0.82 10.64 8.07
N ALA A 551 1.75 11.04 8.95
CA ALA A 551 3.00 11.66 8.50
C ALA A 551 3.91 10.65 7.75
N PRO A 552 4.14 9.42 8.27
CA PRO A 552 4.83 8.39 7.50
C PRO A 552 4.18 8.08 6.15
N TYR A 553 2.85 8.04 6.08
CA TYR A 553 2.10 7.83 4.84
C TYR A 553 2.34 8.92 3.82
N LEU A 554 2.21 10.20 4.21
CA LEU A 554 2.46 11.34 3.32
C LEU A 554 3.87 11.28 2.71
N LEU A 555 4.88 11.05 3.54
CA LEU A 555 6.27 10.98 3.11
C LEU A 555 6.53 9.77 2.21
N PHE A 556 5.93 8.63 2.54
CA PHE A 556 6.07 7.40 1.75
C PHE A 556 5.40 7.48 0.39
N GLU A 557 4.21 8.08 0.29
CA GLU A 557 3.54 8.29 -1.00
C GLU A 557 4.38 9.16 -1.94
N ASN A 558 4.99 10.21 -1.40
CA ASN A 558 5.95 11.03 -2.13
C ASN A 558 7.19 10.22 -2.55
N THR A 559 7.70 9.33 -1.70
CA THR A 559 8.81 8.43 -2.07
C THR A 559 8.42 7.47 -3.20
N MET A 560 7.20 6.95 -3.16
CA MET A 560 6.67 6.05 -4.19
C MET A 560 6.40 6.74 -5.52
N SER A 561 6.26 8.08 -5.55
CA SER A 561 6.02 8.84 -6.78
C SER A 561 7.09 8.58 -7.85
N VAL A 562 8.35 8.33 -7.48
CA VAL A 562 9.44 8.02 -8.42
C VAL A 562 9.19 6.72 -9.18
N THR A 563 8.81 5.68 -8.43
CA THR A 563 8.49 4.37 -9.01
C THR A 563 7.26 4.47 -9.90
N LYS A 564 6.20 5.15 -9.42
CA LYS A 564 4.94 5.35 -10.15
C LYS A 564 5.16 6.16 -11.44
N PHE A 565 5.94 7.24 -11.38
CA PHE A 565 6.28 8.08 -12.52
C PHE A 565 7.09 7.33 -13.57
N ASN A 566 8.16 6.65 -13.16
CA ASN A 566 8.99 5.87 -14.07
C ASN A 566 8.17 4.75 -14.75
N ALA A 567 7.29 4.07 -14.00
CA ALA A 567 6.38 3.07 -14.55
C ALA A 567 5.38 3.65 -15.55
N MET A 568 4.78 4.79 -15.23
CA MET A 568 3.85 5.51 -16.11
C MET A 568 4.53 5.88 -17.44
N VAL A 569 5.73 6.47 -17.40
CA VAL A 569 6.51 6.81 -18.60
C VAL A 569 6.87 5.54 -19.39
N CYS A 570 7.30 4.48 -18.72
CA CYS A 570 7.60 3.19 -19.35
C CYS A 570 6.40 2.62 -20.11
N GLY A 571 5.21 2.62 -19.51
CA GLY A 571 3.99 2.12 -20.15
C GLY A 571 3.51 2.99 -21.32
N LEU A 572 3.63 4.32 -21.18
CA LEU A 572 3.21 5.28 -22.21
C LEU A 572 4.09 5.17 -23.48
N PHE A 573 5.41 5.05 -23.32
CA PHE A 573 6.36 5.03 -24.44
C PHE A 573 6.89 3.62 -24.78
N GLN A 574 6.30 2.55 -24.23
CA GLN A 574 6.72 1.15 -24.46
C GLN A 574 8.20 0.89 -24.13
N LEU A 575 8.71 1.50 -23.06
CA LEU A 575 10.13 1.40 -22.71
C LEU A 575 10.38 0.21 -21.78
N GLY A 576 11.10 -0.80 -22.27
CA GLY A 576 11.60 -1.92 -21.44
C GLY A 576 10.52 -2.86 -20.89
N SER A 577 10.79 -3.46 -19.72
CA SER A 577 10.07 -4.56 -19.01
C SER A 577 8.57 -4.36 -18.72
N SER A 578 7.92 -3.38 -19.33
CA SER A 578 6.47 -3.14 -19.28
C SER A 578 5.61 -4.36 -19.66
N TYR A 579 6.16 -5.27 -20.49
CA TYR A 579 5.54 -6.53 -20.94
C TYR A 579 5.98 -7.76 -20.11
N GLU A 580 6.98 -7.60 -19.23
CA GLU A 580 7.53 -8.72 -18.44
C GLU A 580 6.74 -8.83 -17.13
N TRP A 581 6.01 -9.94 -16.98
CA TRP A 581 5.35 -10.24 -15.72
C TRP A 581 6.32 -11.01 -14.83
N VAL A 582 6.48 -10.54 -13.59
CA VAL A 582 7.31 -11.20 -12.58
C VAL A 582 6.42 -11.56 -11.40
N VAL A 583 6.41 -12.84 -11.02
CA VAL A 583 5.67 -13.35 -9.86
C VAL A 583 6.06 -12.55 -8.62
N THR A 584 5.06 -12.06 -7.91
CA THR A 584 5.28 -11.39 -6.62
C THR A 584 5.22 -12.44 -5.53
N LYS A 585 6.37 -12.76 -4.93
CA LYS A 585 6.46 -13.79 -3.87
C LYS A 585 5.52 -13.45 -2.70
N LYS A 586 4.83 -14.47 -2.21
CA LYS A 586 3.87 -14.44 -1.11
C LYS A 586 4.48 -15.04 0.16
N ALA A 587 3.93 -14.70 1.31
CA ALA A 587 4.50 -15.09 2.61
C ALA A 587 3.81 -16.31 3.23
N GLY A 588 2.60 -16.67 2.80
CA GLY A 588 1.88 -17.85 3.31
C GLY A 588 1.15 -17.64 4.64
N ARG A 589 0.83 -16.39 4.99
CA ARG A 589 0.15 -15.99 6.22
C ARG A 589 -1.30 -16.47 6.22
N ALA A 590 -1.61 -17.26 7.23
CA ALA A 590 -2.96 -17.67 7.54
C ALA A 590 -3.79 -16.52 8.11
N SER A 591 -5.09 -16.52 7.84
CA SER A 591 -6.03 -15.60 8.47
C SER A 591 -6.22 -15.92 9.96
N GLU A 592 -6.68 -14.94 10.77
CA GLU A 592 -7.02 -15.18 12.19
C GLU A 592 -7.99 -16.36 12.41
N PRO A 593 -9.08 -16.54 11.61
CA PRO A 593 -9.90 -17.74 11.68
C PRO A 593 -9.18 -19.02 11.22
N ASP A 594 -8.27 -18.97 10.26
CA ASP A 594 -7.44 -20.14 9.91
C ASP A 594 -6.48 -20.51 11.04
N LEU A 595 -5.88 -19.53 11.73
CA LEU A 595 -5.04 -19.78 12.90
C LEU A 595 -5.85 -20.43 14.03
N LEU A 596 -7.08 -19.99 14.24
CA LEU A 596 -8.00 -20.59 15.20
C LEU A 596 -8.44 -21.99 14.76
N ALA A 597 -8.73 -22.22 13.48
CA ALA A 597 -9.10 -23.52 12.95
C ALA A 597 -7.94 -24.52 12.95
N VAL A 598 -6.70 -24.06 12.72
CA VAL A 598 -5.47 -24.86 12.88
C VAL A 598 -5.27 -25.19 14.36
N ALA A 599 -5.37 -24.22 15.26
CA ALA A 599 -5.30 -24.46 16.71
C ALA A 599 -6.40 -25.42 17.18
N GLU A 600 -7.61 -25.32 16.62
CA GLU A 600 -8.72 -26.21 16.92
C GLU A 600 -8.48 -27.63 16.36
N ARG A 601 -7.91 -27.76 15.15
CA ARG A 601 -7.50 -29.06 14.57
C ARG A 601 -6.36 -29.70 15.37
N GLU A 602 -5.37 -28.95 15.79
CA GLU A 602 -4.28 -29.43 16.67
C GLU A 602 -4.85 -29.85 18.02
N SER A 603 -5.79 -29.09 18.59
CA SER A 603 -6.47 -29.45 19.84
C SER A 603 -7.37 -30.70 19.70
N LYS A 604 -8.05 -30.88 18.56
CA LYS A 604 -8.88 -32.06 18.26
C LYS A 604 -8.03 -33.29 17.95
N ALA A 605 -6.86 -33.12 17.33
CA ALA A 605 -5.87 -34.18 17.12
C ALA A 605 -5.24 -34.64 18.44
N MET A 606 -5.08 -33.76 19.43
CA MET A 606 -4.62 -34.12 20.78
C MET A 606 -5.70 -34.80 21.65
N ASN A 607 -7.00 -34.60 21.35
CA ASN A 607 -8.11 -35.00 22.24
C ASN A 607 -8.88 -36.27 21.81
N HIS A 608 -8.52 -36.95 20.72
CA HIS A 608 -9.15 -38.21 20.32
C HIS A 608 -8.15 -39.37 20.22
N PRO A 609 -8.25 -40.42 21.07
CA PRO A 609 -7.65 -41.72 20.77
C PRO A 609 -8.42 -42.33 19.58
N GLN A 610 -7.71 -42.59 18.48
CA GLN A 610 -8.30 -43.08 17.22
C GLN A 610 -8.92 -44.48 17.36
N LEU A 611 -10.11 -44.65 16.79
CA LEU A 611 -10.60 -45.92 16.26
C LEU A 611 -10.62 -45.80 14.73
N TYR A 612 -9.50 -46.12 14.08
CA TYR A 612 -9.47 -46.41 12.64
C TYR A 612 -8.88 -47.81 12.44
N ARG A 613 -9.72 -48.67 11.83
CA ARG A 613 -9.46 -50.06 11.49
C ARG A 613 -8.74 -50.08 10.13
N GLY A 614 -7.56 -50.68 10.06
CA GLY A 614 -7.02 -51.20 8.80
C GLY A 614 -5.75 -50.56 8.20
N ALA A 615 -4.77 -50.18 9.02
CA ALA A 615 -3.37 -50.08 8.60
C ALA A 615 -2.50 -50.63 9.73
N SER A 616 -1.42 -51.34 9.42
CA SER A 616 -0.61 -51.96 10.48
C SER A 616 0.07 -50.86 11.31
N ASP A 617 0.14 -51.03 12.64
CA ASP A 617 0.78 -50.07 13.55
C ASP A 617 2.23 -49.77 13.14
N SER A 618 2.88 -50.69 12.42
CA SER A 618 4.22 -50.51 11.85
C SER A 618 4.26 -49.44 10.75
N GLU A 619 3.26 -49.39 9.85
CA GLU A 619 3.20 -48.42 8.75
C GLU A 619 2.83 -47.02 9.24
N LEU A 620 1.98 -46.90 10.27
CA LEU A 620 1.65 -45.63 10.92
C LEU A 620 2.85 -45.06 11.70
N THR A 621 3.65 -45.94 12.31
CA THR A 621 4.88 -45.53 13.00
C THR A 621 5.98 -45.14 12.01
N GLU A 622 6.09 -45.81 10.86
CA GLU A 622 6.97 -45.38 9.77
C GLU A 622 6.50 -44.06 9.13
N LEU A 623 5.19 -43.85 8.94
CA LEU A 623 4.66 -42.60 8.38
C LEU A 623 4.81 -41.43 9.35
N ASN A 624 4.67 -41.67 10.66
CA ASN A 624 4.92 -40.67 11.70
C ASN A 624 6.41 -40.41 11.87
N ASN A 625 7.29 -41.42 11.79
CA ASN A 625 8.73 -41.21 11.76
C ASN A 625 9.18 -40.48 10.48
N LEU A 626 8.53 -40.73 9.33
CA LEU A 626 8.76 -40.00 8.08
C LEU A 626 8.25 -38.55 8.16
N LYS A 627 7.13 -38.29 8.84
CA LYS A 627 6.63 -36.94 9.11
C LYS A 627 7.50 -36.20 10.12
N GLU A 628 7.90 -36.84 11.22
CA GLU A 628 8.84 -36.27 12.20
C GLU A 628 10.22 -36.06 11.56
N HIS A 629 10.67 -36.93 10.65
CA HIS A 629 11.89 -36.69 9.88
C HIS A 629 11.71 -35.60 8.80
N GLN A 630 10.54 -35.45 8.17
CA GLN A 630 10.26 -34.33 7.26
C GLN A 630 10.13 -32.99 7.99
N GLU A 631 9.55 -32.97 9.18
CA GLU A 631 9.40 -31.78 10.03
C GLU A 631 10.69 -31.44 10.79
N ALA A 632 11.53 -32.42 11.16
CA ALA A 632 12.82 -32.18 11.80
C ALA A 632 13.95 -31.84 10.81
N VAL A 633 13.85 -32.22 9.54
CA VAL A 633 14.90 -31.95 8.51
C VAL A 633 14.68 -30.65 7.73
N VAL A 634 13.49 -30.03 7.84
CA VAL A 634 13.28 -28.68 7.33
C VAL A 634 13.15 -27.72 8.51
N PRO A 635 14.27 -27.18 9.05
CA PRO A 635 14.14 -25.97 9.84
C PRO A 635 13.37 -24.98 8.95
N LYS A 636 12.30 -24.36 9.47
CA LYS A 636 11.72 -23.17 8.86
C LYS A 636 12.88 -22.22 8.66
N LEU A 637 13.46 -22.25 7.46
CA LEU A 637 14.59 -21.43 7.10
C LEU A 637 14.01 -20.03 7.19
N ALA A 638 14.34 -19.32 8.27
CA ALA A 638 14.22 -17.89 8.29
C ALA A 638 15.05 -17.44 7.10
N VAL A 639 14.37 -17.19 5.97
CA VAL A 639 15.01 -16.71 4.76
C VAL A 639 15.73 -15.45 5.22
N LYS A 640 17.07 -15.52 5.29
CA LYS A 640 17.90 -14.35 5.59
C LYS A 640 17.50 -13.32 4.53
N LYS A 641 16.67 -12.34 4.89
CA LYS A 641 16.33 -11.21 4.03
C LYS A 641 17.66 -10.53 3.71
N THR A 642 18.16 -10.74 2.50
CA THR A 642 19.31 -10.00 1.98
C THR A 642 18.80 -8.61 1.65
N ASN A 643 19.05 -7.67 2.55
CA ASN A 643 18.65 -6.28 2.38
C ASN A 643 19.31 -5.71 1.12
N LYS A 644 18.52 -5.00 0.29
CA LYS A 644 19.00 -4.39 -0.96
C LYS A 644 19.26 -2.90 -0.80
N ILE A 645 20.08 -2.33 -1.68
CA ILE A 645 20.27 -0.88 -1.78
C ILE A 645 19.66 -0.38 -3.09
N PHE A 646 18.73 0.56 -2.97
CA PHE A 646 18.05 1.20 -4.08
C PHE A 646 18.69 2.57 -4.40
N LYS A 647 19.51 2.59 -5.46
CA LYS A 647 20.39 3.73 -5.78
C LYS A 647 19.65 5.01 -6.17
N LYS A 648 18.49 4.91 -6.83
CA LYS A 648 17.72 6.08 -7.30
C LYS A 648 17.12 6.84 -6.12
N GLU A 649 16.51 6.09 -5.22
CA GLU A 649 15.90 6.56 -3.99
C GLU A 649 16.98 7.17 -3.08
N LEU A 650 18.16 6.55 -3.00
CA LEU A 650 19.30 7.08 -2.26
C LEU A 650 19.84 8.40 -2.86
N ALA A 651 19.97 8.49 -4.19
CA ALA A 651 20.42 9.72 -4.85
C ALA A 651 19.43 10.89 -4.64
N LEU A 652 18.12 10.61 -4.70
CA LEU A 652 17.08 11.58 -4.36
C LEU A 652 17.09 11.95 -2.87
N ALA A 653 17.37 11.00 -1.98
CA ALA A 653 17.55 11.30 -0.55
C ALA A 653 18.63 12.37 -0.36
N PHE A 654 19.80 12.18 -0.96
CA PHE A 654 20.90 13.15 -0.88
C PHE A 654 20.55 14.49 -1.53
N LEU A 655 19.80 14.50 -2.64
CA LEU A 655 19.35 15.74 -3.27
C LEU A 655 18.44 16.56 -2.34
N LEU A 656 17.45 15.89 -1.74
CA LEU A 656 16.50 16.52 -0.83
C LEU A 656 17.18 16.98 0.47
N LEU A 657 18.12 16.20 1.01
CA LEU A 657 18.92 16.60 2.18
C LEU A 657 19.84 17.78 1.88
N THR A 658 20.39 17.86 0.67
CA THR A 658 21.18 19.02 0.21
C THR A 658 20.31 20.26 0.11
N ALA A 659 19.10 20.14 -0.45
CA ALA A 659 18.12 21.22 -0.50
C ALA A 659 17.65 21.64 0.91
N ALA A 660 17.49 20.70 1.84
CA ALA A 660 17.19 21.00 3.24
C ALA A 660 18.33 21.82 3.87
N LEU A 661 19.58 21.41 3.71
CA LEU A 661 20.73 22.16 4.21
C LEU A 661 20.79 23.58 3.62
N ARG A 662 20.46 23.73 2.33
CA ARG A 662 20.34 25.05 1.70
C ARG A 662 19.24 25.91 2.30
N SER A 663 18.07 25.31 2.57
CA SER A 663 16.91 25.97 3.19
C SER A 663 17.22 26.45 4.62
N LEU A 664 18.04 25.69 5.36
CA LEU A 664 18.52 26.09 6.68
C LEU A 664 19.35 27.38 6.61
N LEU A 665 20.17 27.55 5.57
CA LEU A 665 20.97 28.76 5.36
C LEU A 665 20.13 29.98 4.95
N SER A 666 18.95 29.81 4.33
CA SER A 666 18.05 30.90 3.93
C SER A 666 16.96 31.26 4.96
N ALA A 667 16.94 30.61 6.13
CA ALA A 667 15.92 30.80 7.18
C ALA A 667 14.46 30.49 6.74
N GLN A 668 14.26 29.68 5.69
CA GLN A 668 12.93 29.24 5.25
C GLN A 668 12.41 28.06 6.09
N GLY A 669 12.04 28.34 7.34
CA GLY A 669 11.89 27.34 8.40
C GLY A 669 10.97 26.15 8.10
N VAL A 670 9.82 26.32 7.44
CA VAL A 670 8.87 25.21 7.21
C VAL A 670 9.34 24.28 6.07
N HIS A 671 9.94 24.84 5.02
CA HIS A 671 10.47 24.06 3.89
C HIS A 671 11.61 23.13 4.33
N PHE A 672 12.45 23.61 5.25
CA PHE A 672 13.52 22.82 5.87
C PHE A 672 13.00 21.52 6.47
N TYR A 673 11.99 21.58 7.35
CA TYR A 673 11.48 20.38 8.02
C TYR A 673 10.89 19.38 7.03
N PHE A 674 10.08 19.85 6.07
CA PHE A 674 9.50 18.98 5.07
C PHE A 674 10.58 18.28 4.24
N LEU A 675 11.56 19.03 3.72
CA LEU A 675 12.66 18.49 2.93
C LEU A 675 13.53 17.52 3.73
N LEU A 676 13.80 17.82 5.02
CA LEU A 676 14.54 16.94 5.91
C LEU A 676 13.81 15.62 6.11
N PHE A 677 12.54 15.65 6.51
CA PHE A 677 11.76 14.43 6.74
C PHE A 677 11.55 13.64 5.44
N GLN A 678 11.33 14.32 4.31
CA GLN A 678 11.21 13.67 3.00
C GLN A 678 12.54 13.03 2.58
N GLY A 679 13.67 13.72 2.77
CA GLY A 679 15.01 13.18 2.51
C GLY A 679 15.33 11.96 3.36
N VAL A 680 14.98 11.98 4.65
CA VAL A 680 15.10 10.82 5.56
C VAL A 680 14.19 9.67 5.09
N SER A 681 12.95 9.92 4.68
CA SER A 681 12.05 8.88 4.14
C SER A 681 12.67 8.18 2.92
N PHE A 682 13.20 8.97 1.97
CA PHE A 682 13.92 8.43 0.80
C PHE A 682 15.17 7.62 1.20
N LEU A 683 15.88 8.04 2.24
CA LEU A 683 17.04 7.31 2.78
C LEU A 683 16.62 5.96 3.37
N LEU A 684 15.55 5.93 4.18
CA LEU A 684 15.02 4.70 4.77
C LEU A 684 14.59 3.68 3.72
N VAL A 685 13.88 4.15 2.69
CA VAL A 685 13.45 3.32 1.57
C VAL A 685 14.65 2.90 0.71
N GLY A 686 15.56 3.82 0.41
CA GLY A 686 16.78 3.56 -0.36
C GLY A 686 17.71 2.53 0.28
N LEU A 687 17.69 2.46 1.61
CA LEU A 687 18.42 1.46 2.38
C LEU A 687 17.63 0.18 2.65
N ASP A 688 16.37 0.05 2.21
CA ASP A 688 15.51 -1.12 2.46
C ASP A 688 15.24 -1.38 3.97
N LEU A 689 14.88 -0.33 4.70
CA LEU A 689 14.55 -0.39 6.13
C LEU A 689 13.03 -0.46 6.39
N ILE A 690 12.20 -0.12 5.41
CA ILE A 690 10.75 0.04 5.60
C ILE A 690 9.98 -1.29 5.74
N GLY A 691 10.54 -2.38 5.20
CA GLY A 691 9.98 -3.74 5.28
C GLY A 691 10.53 -4.57 6.44
N GLU A 692 11.32 -3.98 7.33
CA GLU A 692 11.74 -4.64 8.57
C GLU A 692 10.59 -4.62 9.57
N GLN A 693 10.42 -5.72 10.31
CA GLN A 693 9.46 -5.78 11.40
C GLN A 693 9.85 -4.75 12.45
N VAL A 694 8.88 -3.96 12.89
CA VAL A 694 9.04 -3.12 14.08
C VAL A 694 8.79 -4.05 15.26
N ASN A 695 9.86 -4.60 15.84
CA ASN A 695 9.79 -5.39 17.07
C ASN A 695 9.31 -4.53 18.25
#